data_AF-A0A1S3G1P7-F1
#
_entry.id   AF-A0A1S3G1P7-F1
#
_cell.length_a   1.000
_cell.length_b   1.000
_cell.length_c   1.000
_cell.angle_alpha   90.00
_cell.angle_beta   90.00
_cell.angle_gamma   90.00
#
_symmetry.space_group_name_H-M   'P 1'
#
loop_
_entity.id
_entity.type
_entity.pdbx_description
1 polymer ?
#
loop_
_entity_poly.entity_id
_entity_poly.type
_entity_poly.pdbx_seq_one_letter_code
_entity_poly.pdbx_strand_id
1 'polypeptide(L)'
;MRSRSNSGVRLDGYARLVQQTILCYQNPITGLLSASHDQKDAWVRDNIYSILAVWGLGMAYRKNADRDEDKAKAYELEQNVVKLMRGLLQCMMRQVDKVEKFKHTQSTKDSLHAKYNTATCSTVVGDDQWGHLQVDATSLFLLFLAQMTASGKSRPFEPMTHGMIIYKRNGEEGSDYGMWERGDKTNQGIPELNASSVGMAKAALEAIDELDLFGAHGGRKSVIHVLPDEVEHCQSILFSMLPRASTSKEIDAGLLSIISFPAFAVEDVNLVNVTKNEIISKLQGRYGCCRFLRDGYKTPREDPNRLHYDPAELKLFENIECEWPVFWTYFILDGVFNGDIVQVQEYREALDGILIRGKDGIHLVPELYAIPPDKVDEEYKNPHTVDRIPLGKLPHLWGQSLYILSSLLAEGFLATGEIDPLNRRFSTAVKPDVVVQVTVLAENDHIKELLKKHGVSVQSFADIHPIRVQPGRILSHIYAKLGRNRNMKLSGRPYRHIGVLGTSKLYVIRNQIFTFTPQFTDQHHFYLALDNEMIVEMLRIELAYLCTCWRMTGRPTLTFPVTHTMLTNDGSDIHSAVLSTIRKLEDGYFGGARVKLGNLSEFLTTSFYTYLTFLDPGCDEKLFDDTSEGSFSPDSDSEPGGYLEGTSNQENLDELDQYIKHLLQNTSLRCYLPPLCKKTEDGHIFSAIHSTRDILSVMAKAKGLETSFLPMILPTKVLSVHRKSLNLVDCPQPLLKKAPEGDLQWPRDDHGDMDCEKLVEQLKDCSNLQDQADILYILYVVKGPNWDTNLSGQHGVTVHNLLSELYSKAGLNQEWGLIRYISGLLRKKVEVLAEACADLLSHQKQLTVGLPPEPREKTISAPLPPEELTKLIYEASGQDISIAVLTQEIVVYLAMYVRAQPSLFVEMLRLRIGLIIQVMATELARSLNCSGEEASESLMNLSPFDMKNLLHHILSGKEFGVERSVRPIHSSASSPAISIHEVDHTGVTKTERSGITRLRSDMKQMTRRVSADEQFFSVGQTVSSSVHSSKSARKGTAPHAHPSDSGGYRINWGEQQEQWLRRRRLDGAINRVLVGFYQKVWNILQKCHGLSIDGYVLPSSTTREMTPHEIKFAVHVESVLNHVSQPEYRQLLVEAIMVLTLLSDTEIDSIGGIIHVDQIVHLANQLFLQDQVSIGATDTLERDEATGICHFFYDSAPSGAYGTMSYLTKAVASNLQEFLPNSGCQIQ
;
A
#
# COMPACT_ATOMS: atom_id res chain seq x y z
N MET A 1 -3.45 -51.66 -46.63
CA MET A 1 -2.86 -50.58 -45.79
C MET A 1 -3.78 -49.37 -45.88
N ARG A 2 -4.59 -49.07 -44.84
CA ARG A 2 -5.42 -47.86 -44.82
C ARG A 2 -4.53 -46.65 -44.51
N SER A 3 -4.55 -45.63 -45.38
CA SER A 3 -3.78 -44.38 -45.22
C SER A 3 -4.12 -43.72 -43.87
N ARG A 4 -3.10 -43.24 -43.16
CA ARG A 4 -3.26 -42.47 -41.92
C ARG A 4 -3.92 -41.11 -42.26
N SER A 5 -4.72 -40.55 -41.35
CA SER A 5 -5.33 -39.24 -41.53
C SER A 5 -4.26 -38.15 -41.68
N ASN A 6 -4.54 -37.11 -42.46
CA ASN A 6 -3.61 -35.97 -42.63
C ASN A 6 -3.29 -35.29 -41.29
N SER A 7 -4.23 -35.30 -40.34
CA SER A 7 -4.05 -34.84 -38.97
C SER A 7 -2.99 -35.65 -38.22
N GLY A 8 -3.05 -36.99 -38.28
CA GLY A 8 -2.07 -37.87 -37.64
C GLY A 8 -0.64 -37.67 -38.15
N VAL A 9 -0.48 -37.42 -39.46
CA VAL A 9 0.84 -37.14 -40.06
C VAL A 9 1.41 -35.80 -39.57
N ARG A 10 0.58 -34.76 -39.44
CA ARG A 10 1.02 -33.46 -38.90
C ARG A 10 1.39 -33.54 -37.42
N LEU A 11 0.59 -34.24 -36.62
CA LEU A 11 0.89 -34.48 -35.20
C LEU A 11 2.19 -35.28 -35.00
N ASP A 12 2.48 -36.25 -35.88
CA ASP A 12 3.78 -36.94 -35.88
C ASP A 12 4.94 -35.97 -36.18
N GLY A 13 4.70 -34.96 -37.03
CA GLY A 13 5.64 -33.86 -37.28
C GLY A 13 5.94 -33.04 -36.02
N TYR A 14 4.89 -32.63 -35.29
CA TYR A 14 5.06 -31.95 -34.00
C TYR A 14 5.71 -32.83 -32.94
N ALA A 15 5.39 -34.13 -32.90
CA ALA A 15 6.06 -35.07 -31.99
C ALA A 15 7.56 -35.18 -32.28
N ARG A 16 7.94 -35.24 -33.55
CA ARG A 16 9.36 -35.21 -33.95
C ARG A 16 10.03 -33.91 -33.50
N LEU A 17 9.37 -32.77 -33.71
CA LEU A 17 9.86 -31.46 -33.30
C LEU A 17 10.08 -31.42 -31.78
N VAL A 18 9.06 -31.75 -30.99
CA VAL A 18 9.14 -31.82 -29.51
C VAL A 18 10.24 -32.77 -29.04
N GLN A 19 10.39 -33.94 -29.66
CA GLN A 19 11.42 -34.92 -29.29
C GLN A 19 12.83 -34.38 -29.55
N GLN A 20 13.04 -33.71 -30.68
CA GLN A 20 14.34 -33.20 -31.10
C GLN A 20 14.73 -31.88 -30.45
N THR A 21 13.77 -31.06 -30.03
CA THR A 21 14.05 -29.72 -29.47
C THR A 21 13.79 -29.58 -27.97
N ILE A 22 12.91 -30.37 -27.36
CA ILE A 22 12.53 -30.22 -25.93
C ILE A 22 12.87 -31.49 -25.14
N LEU A 23 12.29 -32.64 -25.47
CA LEU A 23 12.42 -33.86 -24.66
C LEU A 23 13.84 -34.43 -24.67
N CYS A 24 14.67 -34.10 -25.65
CA CYS A 24 16.09 -34.44 -25.67
C CYS A 24 16.89 -33.83 -24.50
N TYR A 25 16.38 -32.79 -23.84
CA TYR A 25 16.98 -32.16 -22.65
C TYR A 25 16.41 -32.68 -21.33
N GLN A 26 15.41 -33.58 -21.38
CA GLN A 26 14.71 -34.05 -20.18
C GLN A 26 15.51 -35.15 -19.48
N ASN A 27 15.77 -34.96 -18.18
CA ASN A 27 16.42 -35.96 -17.37
C ASN A 27 15.50 -37.20 -17.21
N PRO A 28 15.99 -38.41 -17.52
CA PRO A 28 15.17 -39.63 -17.52
C PRO A 28 14.82 -40.14 -16.12
N ILE A 29 15.33 -39.55 -15.04
CA ILE A 29 15.03 -39.94 -13.65
C ILE A 29 14.13 -38.90 -12.99
N THR A 30 14.60 -37.65 -12.93
CA THR A 30 13.89 -36.56 -12.24
C THR A 30 12.78 -35.94 -13.10
N GLY A 31 12.85 -36.08 -14.42
CA GLY A 31 11.96 -35.39 -15.36
C GLY A 31 12.29 -33.92 -15.59
N LEU A 32 13.31 -33.37 -14.93
CA LEU A 32 13.70 -31.96 -15.08
C LEU A 32 14.39 -31.71 -16.43
N LEU A 33 14.12 -30.56 -17.03
CA LEU A 33 14.76 -30.06 -18.25
C LEU A 33 15.98 -29.21 -17.89
N SER A 34 17.11 -29.52 -18.52
CA SER A 34 18.29 -28.63 -18.54
C SER A 34 18.05 -27.43 -19.46
N ALA A 35 18.61 -26.27 -19.11
CA ALA A 35 18.50 -25.07 -19.94
C ALA A 35 19.22 -25.21 -21.29
N SER A 36 20.34 -25.93 -21.33
CA SER A 36 21.03 -26.36 -22.55
C SER A 36 21.97 -27.53 -22.24
N HIS A 37 22.68 -28.05 -23.25
CA HIS A 37 23.70 -29.08 -23.01
C HIS A 37 24.87 -28.58 -22.15
N ASP A 38 25.20 -27.28 -22.27
CA ASP A 38 26.27 -26.63 -21.52
C ASP A 38 25.78 -26.18 -20.14
N GLN A 39 24.53 -25.74 -20.04
CA GLN A 39 23.90 -25.27 -18.81
C GLN A 39 22.92 -26.32 -18.28
N LYS A 40 23.46 -27.23 -17.47
CA LYS A 40 22.75 -28.43 -16.98
C LYS A 40 21.74 -28.19 -15.85
N ASP A 41 21.57 -26.96 -15.42
CA ASP A 41 20.66 -26.62 -14.33
C ASP A 41 19.22 -26.45 -14.85
N ALA A 42 18.25 -26.70 -13.96
CA ALA A 42 16.82 -26.59 -14.20
C ALA A 42 16.26 -25.35 -13.50
N TRP A 43 15.80 -24.38 -14.27
CA TRP A 43 15.00 -23.26 -13.76
C TRP A 43 13.53 -23.66 -13.72
N VAL A 44 12.84 -23.33 -12.62
CA VAL A 44 11.41 -23.64 -12.43
C VAL A 44 10.58 -23.06 -13.59
N ARG A 45 10.76 -21.77 -13.90
CA ARG A 45 10.04 -21.06 -14.97
C ARG A 45 10.25 -21.70 -16.34
N ASP A 46 11.51 -21.85 -16.76
CA ASP A 46 11.87 -22.45 -18.05
C ASP A 46 11.32 -23.87 -18.17
N ASN A 47 11.37 -24.67 -17.10
CA ASN A 47 10.84 -26.04 -17.07
C ASN A 47 9.33 -26.07 -17.33
N ILE A 48 8.57 -25.19 -16.64
CA ILE A 48 7.11 -25.14 -16.78
C ILE A 48 6.72 -24.65 -18.17
N TYR A 49 7.30 -23.55 -18.66
CA TYR A 49 6.99 -23.07 -20.00
C TYR A 49 7.38 -24.09 -21.09
N SER A 50 8.51 -24.77 -20.93
CA SER A 50 8.99 -25.76 -21.90
C SER A 50 8.10 -27.01 -21.97
N ILE A 51 7.51 -27.42 -20.83
CA ILE A 51 6.66 -28.62 -20.81
C ILE A 51 5.25 -28.36 -21.40
N LEU A 52 4.85 -27.10 -21.61
CA LEU A 52 3.53 -26.77 -22.17
C LEU A 52 3.33 -27.31 -23.58
N ALA A 53 4.34 -27.27 -24.45
CA ALA A 53 4.24 -27.89 -25.77
C ALA A 53 4.03 -29.41 -25.70
N VAL A 54 4.69 -30.08 -24.75
CA VAL A 54 4.54 -31.52 -24.53
C VAL A 54 3.13 -31.84 -24.02
N TRP A 55 2.63 -31.01 -23.08
CA TRP A 55 1.26 -31.13 -22.58
C TRP A 55 0.22 -30.90 -23.69
N GLY A 56 0.32 -29.79 -24.42
CA GLY A 56 -0.58 -29.46 -25.52
C GLY A 56 -0.56 -30.51 -26.61
N LEU A 57 0.61 -31.02 -27.00
CA LEU A 57 0.72 -32.11 -27.96
C LEU A 57 0.07 -33.40 -27.45
N GLY A 58 0.28 -33.76 -26.17
CA GLY A 58 -0.39 -34.90 -25.56
C GLY A 58 -1.92 -34.79 -25.60
N MET A 59 -2.46 -33.60 -25.31
CA MET A 59 -3.89 -33.32 -25.45
C MET A 59 -4.37 -33.40 -26.89
N ALA A 60 -3.61 -32.87 -27.84
CA ALA A 60 -3.94 -32.92 -29.26
C ALA A 60 -3.99 -34.38 -29.76
N TYR A 61 -3.06 -35.24 -29.34
CA TYR A 61 -3.14 -36.67 -29.63
C TYR A 61 -4.35 -37.32 -28.96
N ARG A 62 -4.63 -37.01 -27.69
CA ARG A 62 -5.79 -37.55 -26.96
C ARG A 62 -7.11 -37.23 -27.68
N LYS A 63 -7.25 -36.01 -28.19
CA LYS A 63 -8.44 -35.53 -28.93
C LYS A 63 -8.57 -36.14 -30.32
N ASN A 64 -7.46 -36.27 -31.05
CA ASN A 64 -7.43 -36.67 -32.46
C ASN A 64 -6.94 -38.13 -32.66
N ALA A 65 -6.96 -38.96 -31.62
CA ALA A 65 -6.45 -40.33 -31.70
C ALA A 65 -7.37 -41.23 -32.53
N ASP A 66 -6.90 -41.59 -33.73
CA ASP A 66 -7.59 -42.55 -34.61
C ASP A 66 -7.15 -44.00 -34.34
N ARG A 67 -5.98 -44.20 -33.70
CA ARG A 67 -5.36 -45.51 -33.44
C ARG A 67 -4.90 -45.65 -32.00
N ASP A 68 -4.74 -46.89 -31.55
CA ASP A 68 -4.18 -47.18 -30.22
C ASP A 68 -2.73 -46.70 -30.09
N GLU A 69 -1.97 -46.66 -31.18
CA GLU A 69 -0.64 -46.05 -31.23
C GLU A 69 -0.67 -44.56 -30.86
N ASP A 70 -1.68 -43.81 -31.32
CA ASP A 70 -1.81 -42.37 -31.03
C ASP A 70 -2.16 -42.15 -29.55
N LYS A 71 -2.99 -43.05 -28.96
CA LYS A 71 -3.28 -43.04 -27.51
C LYS A 71 -2.06 -43.39 -26.68
N ALA A 72 -1.23 -44.34 -27.12
CA ALA A 72 0.01 -44.70 -26.44
C ALA A 72 1.00 -43.52 -26.43
N LYS A 73 1.14 -42.82 -27.56
CA LYS A 73 1.94 -41.58 -27.64
C LYS A 73 1.42 -40.49 -26.72
N ALA A 74 0.10 -40.28 -26.70
CA ALA A 74 -0.52 -39.32 -25.78
C ALA A 74 -0.14 -39.63 -24.32
N TYR A 75 -0.28 -40.90 -23.91
CA TYR A 75 0.07 -41.35 -22.56
C TYR A 75 1.54 -41.13 -22.23
N GLU A 76 2.46 -41.44 -23.15
CA GLU A 76 3.90 -41.22 -22.95
C GLU A 76 4.24 -39.73 -22.73
N LEU A 77 3.72 -38.85 -23.59
CA LEU A 77 3.89 -37.40 -23.47
C LEU A 77 3.32 -36.89 -22.14
N GLU A 78 2.17 -37.40 -21.72
CA GLU A 78 1.56 -37.04 -20.44
C GLU A 78 2.38 -37.50 -19.24
N GLN A 79 2.99 -38.69 -19.28
CA GLN A 79 3.89 -39.16 -18.22
C GLN A 79 5.15 -38.29 -18.13
N ASN A 80 5.69 -37.82 -19.26
CA ASN A 80 6.81 -36.88 -19.27
C ASN A 80 6.45 -35.56 -18.56
N VAL A 81 5.23 -35.06 -18.75
CA VAL A 81 4.71 -33.86 -18.07
C VAL A 81 4.59 -34.12 -16.56
N VAL A 82 3.95 -35.22 -16.15
CA VAL A 82 3.77 -35.59 -14.73
C VAL A 82 5.11 -35.74 -14.03
N LYS A 83 6.09 -36.36 -14.69
CA LYS A 83 7.41 -36.58 -14.14
C LYS A 83 8.14 -35.27 -13.87
N LEU A 84 8.11 -34.32 -14.80
CA LEU A 84 8.70 -32.99 -14.62
C LEU A 84 8.06 -32.24 -13.45
N MET A 85 6.72 -32.18 -13.40
CA MET A 85 6.01 -31.48 -12.32
C MET A 85 6.31 -32.09 -10.95
N ARG A 86 6.45 -33.42 -10.86
CA ARG A 86 6.90 -34.11 -9.64
C ARG A 86 8.35 -33.82 -9.29
N GLY A 87 9.23 -33.73 -10.29
CA GLY A 87 10.62 -33.35 -10.10
C GLY A 87 10.75 -31.97 -9.47
N LEU A 88 10.00 -30.98 -9.98
CA LEU A 88 9.96 -29.62 -9.41
C LEU A 88 9.41 -29.62 -7.98
N LEU A 89 8.30 -30.33 -7.74
CA LEU A 89 7.74 -30.46 -6.39
C LEU A 89 8.75 -31.08 -5.42
N GLN A 90 9.49 -32.11 -5.84
CA GLN A 90 10.53 -32.73 -5.03
C GLN A 90 11.66 -31.74 -4.68
N CYS A 91 12.05 -30.88 -5.63
CA CYS A 91 13.05 -29.82 -5.38
C CYS A 91 12.57 -28.84 -4.29
N MET A 92 11.29 -28.45 -4.36
CA MET A 92 10.70 -27.52 -3.39
C MET A 92 10.49 -28.19 -2.02
N MET A 93 10.04 -29.44 -1.98
CA MET A 93 9.84 -30.20 -0.73
C MET A 93 11.14 -30.37 0.08
N ARG A 94 12.29 -30.44 -0.59
CA ARG A 94 13.61 -30.49 0.07
C ARG A 94 13.99 -29.19 0.80
N GLN A 95 13.23 -28.11 0.59
CA GLN A 95 13.44 -26.81 1.20
C GLN A 95 12.28 -26.42 2.12
N VAL A 96 11.51 -27.39 2.64
CA VAL A 96 10.35 -27.12 3.52
C VAL A 96 10.70 -26.26 4.75
N ASP A 97 11.89 -26.42 5.32
CA ASP A 97 12.33 -25.60 6.46
C ASP A 97 12.43 -24.11 6.10
N LYS A 98 12.73 -23.78 4.84
CA LYS A 98 12.75 -22.41 4.33
C LYS A 98 11.34 -21.85 4.20
N VAL A 99 10.41 -22.65 3.69
CA VAL A 99 8.98 -22.30 3.61
C VAL A 99 8.47 -21.86 4.98
N GLU A 100 8.79 -22.61 6.04
CA GLU A 100 8.38 -22.28 7.41
C GLU A 100 9.04 -20.99 7.92
N LYS A 101 10.35 -20.81 7.74
CA LYS A 101 11.06 -19.59 8.16
C LYS A 101 10.54 -18.33 7.46
N PHE A 102 10.34 -18.43 6.14
CA PHE A 102 9.90 -17.30 5.32
C PHE A 102 8.51 -16.78 5.71
N LYS A 103 7.67 -17.61 6.35
CA LYS A 103 6.37 -17.16 6.91
C LYS A 103 6.50 -15.99 7.89
N HIS A 104 7.65 -15.90 8.57
CA HIS A 104 7.91 -14.91 9.60
C HIS A 104 8.99 -13.91 9.19
N THR A 105 10.04 -14.36 8.48
CA THR A 105 11.19 -13.51 8.18
C THR A 105 11.02 -12.66 6.93
N GLN A 106 10.28 -13.15 5.92
CA GLN A 106 10.17 -12.54 4.58
C GLN A 106 11.52 -12.19 3.94
N SER A 107 12.61 -12.82 4.40
CA SER A 107 13.98 -12.51 3.98
C SER A 107 14.34 -13.25 2.69
N THR A 108 15.09 -12.61 1.81
CA THR A 108 15.63 -13.25 0.59
C THR A 108 16.46 -14.50 0.91
N LYS A 109 17.11 -14.56 2.08
CA LYS A 109 17.92 -15.71 2.51
C LYS A 109 17.08 -16.95 2.85
N ASP A 110 15.85 -16.73 3.31
CA ASP A 110 14.92 -17.80 3.66
C ASP A 110 14.00 -18.16 2.48
N SER A 111 14.24 -17.60 1.29
CA SER A 111 13.43 -17.87 0.10
C SER A 111 13.71 -19.23 -0.54
N LEU A 112 12.70 -19.78 -1.21
CA LEU A 112 12.86 -20.97 -2.05
C LEU A 112 13.78 -20.64 -3.22
N HIS A 113 14.69 -21.55 -3.55
CA HIS A 113 15.49 -21.43 -4.77
C HIS A 113 14.60 -21.60 -6.00
N ALA A 114 14.92 -20.90 -7.09
CA ALA A 114 14.21 -21.05 -8.36
C ALA A 114 14.97 -21.88 -9.40
N LYS A 115 16.15 -22.40 -9.02
CA LYS A 115 17.08 -23.12 -9.88
C LYS A 115 17.67 -24.34 -9.17
N TYR A 116 17.70 -25.48 -9.86
CA TYR A 116 18.04 -26.79 -9.29
C TYR A 116 18.99 -27.61 -10.16
N ASN A 117 19.69 -28.55 -9.53
CA ASN A 117 20.45 -29.54 -10.26
C ASN A 117 19.50 -30.56 -10.90
N THR A 118 19.61 -30.76 -12.21
CA THR A 118 18.72 -31.67 -12.97
C THR A 118 18.79 -33.13 -12.53
N ALA A 119 19.93 -33.60 -12.01
CA ALA A 119 20.11 -35.00 -11.62
C ALA A 119 19.76 -35.27 -10.15
N THR A 120 20.08 -34.33 -9.25
CA THR A 120 19.96 -34.55 -7.80
C THR A 120 18.78 -33.85 -7.14
N CYS A 121 18.12 -32.91 -7.81
CA CYS A 121 17.09 -32.02 -7.25
C CYS A 121 17.59 -31.13 -6.09
N SER A 122 18.90 -30.92 -5.97
CA SER A 122 19.50 -30.05 -4.95
C SER A 122 19.64 -28.62 -5.45
N THR A 123 19.78 -27.67 -4.52
CA THR A 123 20.19 -26.29 -4.81
C THR A 123 21.58 -26.29 -5.45
N VAL A 124 21.84 -25.32 -6.35
CA VAL A 124 23.09 -25.26 -7.14
C VAL A 124 23.99 -24.07 -6.79
N VAL A 125 23.49 -23.14 -5.98
CA VAL A 125 24.23 -21.96 -5.50
C VAL A 125 23.85 -21.71 -4.03
N GLY A 126 24.59 -20.84 -3.34
CA GLY A 126 24.27 -20.41 -1.97
C GLY A 126 23.07 -19.46 -1.89
N ASP A 127 22.57 -19.23 -0.67
CA ASP A 127 21.38 -18.41 -0.39
C ASP A 127 21.58 -16.90 -0.65
N ASP A 128 22.83 -16.45 -0.67
CA ASP A 128 23.25 -15.07 -0.89
C ASP A 128 23.90 -14.83 -2.26
N GLN A 129 24.01 -15.86 -3.09
CA GLN A 129 24.79 -15.83 -4.33
C GLN A 129 23.97 -15.51 -5.58
N TRP A 130 22.64 -15.59 -5.50
CA TRP A 130 21.76 -15.44 -6.65
C TRP A 130 20.35 -14.98 -6.25
N GLY A 131 19.65 -14.36 -7.20
CA GLY A 131 18.30 -13.81 -7.01
C GLY A 131 17.21 -14.87 -6.87
N HIS A 132 17.24 -15.65 -5.78
CA HIS A 132 16.39 -16.83 -5.55
C HIS A 132 14.91 -16.51 -5.37
N LEU A 133 14.63 -15.40 -4.70
CA LEU A 133 13.26 -14.96 -4.43
C LEU A 133 12.60 -14.56 -5.76
N GLN A 134 11.90 -15.52 -6.37
CA GLN A 134 11.17 -15.40 -7.62
C GLN A 134 9.74 -15.88 -7.41
N VAL A 135 8.86 -14.92 -7.10
CA VAL A 135 7.45 -15.23 -6.79
C VAL A 135 6.71 -15.66 -8.05
N ASP A 136 7.10 -15.14 -9.22
CA ASP A 136 6.59 -15.55 -10.53
C ASP A 136 6.79 -17.05 -10.77
N ALA A 137 7.98 -17.59 -10.49
CA ALA A 137 8.32 -18.98 -10.80
C ALA A 137 7.50 -19.98 -9.96
N THR A 138 7.38 -19.73 -8.65
CA THR A 138 6.57 -20.56 -7.75
C THR A 138 5.07 -20.44 -8.08
N SER A 139 4.62 -19.24 -8.45
CA SER A 139 3.24 -19.00 -8.84
C SER A 139 2.89 -19.68 -10.16
N LEU A 140 3.77 -19.62 -11.16
CA LEU A 140 3.60 -20.32 -12.43
C LEU A 140 3.46 -21.84 -12.23
N PHE A 141 4.23 -22.40 -11.29
CA PHE A 141 4.11 -23.82 -10.92
C PHE A 141 2.72 -24.15 -10.41
N LEU A 142 2.20 -23.36 -9.47
CA LEU A 142 0.86 -23.55 -8.89
C LEU A 142 -0.24 -23.35 -9.93
N LEU A 143 -0.13 -22.34 -10.79
CA LEU A 143 -1.10 -22.09 -11.87
C LEU A 143 -1.21 -23.31 -12.79
N PHE A 144 -0.08 -23.82 -13.29
CA PHE A 144 -0.11 -24.97 -14.19
C PHE A 144 -0.37 -26.28 -13.48
N LEU A 145 -0.04 -26.41 -12.19
CA LEU A 145 -0.50 -27.52 -11.39
C LEU A 145 -2.05 -27.55 -11.35
N ALA A 146 -2.68 -26.41 -11.13
CA ALA A 146 -4.13 -26.28 -11.12
C ALA A 146 -4.76 -26.58 -12.50
N GLN A 147 -4.26 -25.93 -13.57
CA GLN A 147 -4.74 -26.15 -14.94
C GLN A 147 -4.59 -27.62 -15.37
N MET A 148 -3.44 -28.24 -15.10
CA MET A 148 -3.22 -29.65 -15.44
C MET A 148 -4.10 -30.60 -14.62
N THR A 149 -4.34 -30.30 -13.34
CA THR A 149 -5.24 -31.09 -12.48
C THR A 149 -6.68 -31.01 -12.99
N ALA A 150 -7.16 -29.81 -13.35
CA ALA A 150 -8.48 -29.60 -13.95
C ALA A 150 -8.63 -30.31 -15.31
N SER A 151 -7.54 -30.50 -16.07
CA SER A 151 -7.53 -31.30 -17.33
C SER A 151 -7.58 -32.83 -17.13
N GLY A 152 -7.69 -33.30 -15.88
CA GLY A 152 -7.80 -34.72 -15.53
C GLY A 152 -6.46 -35.43 -15.25
N LYS A 153 -5.38 -34.69 -14.98
CA LYS A 153 -4.08 -35.27 -14.59
C LYS A 153 -3.91 -35.20 -13.08
N SER A 154 -3.97 -36.32 -12.36
CA SER A 154 -3.85 -36.35 -10.90
C SER A 154 -2.54 -36.94 -10.36
N ARG A 155 -2.10 -36.36 -9.23
CA ARG A 155 -1.20 -36.85 -8.16
C ARG A 155 0.05 -35.98 -7.87
N PRO A 156 -0.11 -34.94 -7.04
CA PRO A 156 0.91 -34.45 -6.10
C PRO A 156 0.40 -34.26 -4.64
N PHE A 157 1.32 -33.93 -3.72
CA PHE A 157 1.16 -33.88 -2.25
C PHE A 157 0.47 -32.59 -1.72
N GLU A 158 -0.61 -32.75 -0.98
CA GLU A 158 -1.45 -31.67 -0.44
C GLU A 158 -0.79 -30.74 0.63
N PRO A 159 -0.03 -31.25 1.64
CA PRO A 159 0.45 -30.39 2.73
C PRO A 159 1.54 -29.39 2.29
N MET A 160 2.40 -29.80 1.36
CA MET A 160 3.42 -28.91 0.77
C MET A 160 2.75 -27.78 -0.02
N THR A 161 1.68 -28.09 -0.75
CA THR A 161 1.00 -27.12 -1.60
C THR A 161 0.35 -26.01 -0.77
N HIS A 162 -0.27 -26.35 0.36
CA HIS A 162 -0.72 -25.35 1.34
C HIS A 162 0.42 -24.50 1.91
N GLY A 163 1.55 -25.13 2.26
CA GLY A 163 2.75 -24.41 2.70
C GLY A 163 3.27 -23.41 1.65
N MET A 164 3.21 -23.77 0.37
CA MET A 164 3.61 -22.92 -0.75
C MET A 164 2.65 -21.76 -1.00
N ILE A 165 1.35 -21.95 -0.79
CA ILE A 165 0.35 -20.86 -0.87
C ILE A 165 0.62 -19.84 0.23
N ILE A 166 0.88 -20.31 1.46
CA ILE A 166 1.19 -19.44 2.60
C ILE A 166 2.54 -18.72 2.37
N TYR A 167 3.55 -19.42 1.85
CA TYR A 167 4.84 -18.83 1.43
C TYR A 167 4.65 -17.69 0.44
N LYS A 168 3.79 -17.91 -0.55
CA LYS A 168 3.52 -16.99 -1.63
C LYS A 168 2.76 -15.75 -1.18
N ARG A 169 1.73 -15.87 -0.35
CA ARG A 169 1.02 -14.71 0.24
C ARG A 169 2.00 -13.73 0.89
N ASN A 170 3.01 -14.25 1.59
CA ASN A 170 4.03 -13.42 2.24
C ASN A 170 5.09 -12.87 1.28
N GLY A 171 5.22 -13.45 0.08
CA GLY A 171 6.06 -12.95 -1.01
C GLY A 171 5.35 -11.98 -1.96
N GLU A 172 4.01 -12.02 -2.06
CA GLU A 172 3.20 -11.12 -2.90
C GLU A 172 3.21 -9.67 -2.41
N GLU A 173 3.27 -9.48 -1.09
CA GLU A 173 3.51 -8.19 -0.43
C GLU A 173 4.99 -7.75 -0.56
N GLY A 174 5.88 -8.67 -0.91
CA GLY A 174 7.33 -8.53 -0.87
C GLY A 174 7.97 -8.16 -2.21
N SER A 175 9.09 -7.45 -2.13
CA SER A 175 9.95 -7.22 -3.28
C SER A 175 10.67 -8.51 -3.69
N ASP A 176 10.76 -8.80 -4.98
CA ASP A 176 11.42 -10.00 -5.52
C ASP A 176 12.42 -9.63 -6.64
N TYR A 177 13.13 -10.63 -7.18
CA TYR A 177 14.10 -10.40 -8.26
C TYR A 177 13.45 -10.36 -9.67
N GLY A 178 12.13 -10.55 -9.73
CA GLY A 178 11.36 -10.61 -10.96
C GLY A 178 11.78 -11.75 -11.90
N MET A 179 11.08 -11.85 -13.03
CA MET A 179 11.32 -12.91 -14.01
C MET A 179 12.67 -12.85 -14.73
N TRP A 180 13.37 -11.71 -14.62
CA TRP A 180 14.69 -11.51 -15.21
C TRP A 180 15.83 -11.71 -14.22
N GLU A 181 15.53 -12.08 -12.96
CA GLU A 181 16.51 -12.48 -11.94
C GLU A 181 17.43 -11.32 -11.49
N ARG A 182 16.94 -10.08 -11.60
CA ARG A 182 17.73 -8.85 -11.39
C ARG A 182 17.23 -7.99 -10.24
N GLY A 183 15.93 -8.05 -9.95
CA GLY A 183 15.27 -7.04 -9.13
C GLY A 183 15.31 -5.71 -9.86
N ASP A 184 15.95 -4.71 -9.26
CA ASP A 184 16.16 -3.40 -9.86
C ASP A 184 16.96 -3.45 -11.18
N LYS A 185 16.73 -2.48 -12.08
CA LYS A 185 17.37 -2.48 -13.39
C LYS A 185 18.91 -2.40 -13.38
N THR A 186 19.53 -1.91 -12.29
CA THR A 186 21.00 -1.86 -12.18
C THR A 186 21.59 -3.22 -11.81
N ASN A 187 20.75 -4.19 -11.44
CA ASN A 187 21.12 -5.55 -11.07
C ASN A 187 22.14 -5.59 -9.92
N GLN A 188 21.95 -4.72 -8.92
CA GLN A 188 22.80 -4.63 -7.72
C GLN A 188 22.36 -5.60 -6.61
N GLY A 189 21.47 -6.55 -6.93
CA GLY A 189 20.89 -7.47 -5.96
C GLY A 189 19.79 -6.85 -5.10
N ILE A 190 19.17 -5.76 -5.56
CA ILE A 190 18.10 -5.07 -4.83
C ILE A 190 16.75 -5.59 -5.36
N PRO A 191 15.97 -6.34 -4.56
CA PRO A 191 14.66 -6.78 -4.98
C PRO A 191 13.70 -5.58 -5.10
N GLU A 192 12.71 -5.68 -5.99
CA GLU A 192 11.64 -4.67 -6.12
C GLU A 192 10.28 -5.35 -6.33
N LEU A 193 9.19 -4.60 -6.12
CA LEU A 193 7.85 -5.11 -6.43
C LEU A 193 7.68 -5.18 -7.96
N ASN A 194 7.60 -6.39 -8.51
CA ASN A 194 7.44 -6.63 -9.95
C ASN A 194 5.99 -7.01 -10.28
N ALA A 195 5.34 -6.23 -11.16
CA ALA A 195 3.94 -6.46 -11.55
C ALA A 195 3.72 -7.84 -12.20
N SER A 196 4.69 -8.35 -12.97
CA SER A 196 4.63 -9.70 -13.55
C SER A 196 4.55 -10.80 -12.48
N SER A 197 5.28 -10.63 -11.37
CA SER A 197 5.25 -11.56 -10.25
C SER A 197 3.90 -11.52 -9.53
N VAL A 198 3.41 -10.32 -9.21
CA VAL A 198 2.09 -10.12 -8.57
C VAL A 198 0.96 -10.67 -9.44
N GLY A 199 1.00 -10.44 -10.76
CA GLY A 199 -0.02 -10.94 -11.68
C GLY A 199 -0.02 -12.46 -11.81
N MET A 200 1.15 -13.08 -11.88
CA MET A 200 1.25 -14.53 -11.87
C MET A 200 0.76 -15.12 -10.52
N ALA A 201 1.05 -14.40 -9.45
CA ALA A 201 0.66 -14.77 -8.11
C ALA A 201 -0.86 -14.72 -7.93
N LYS A 202 -1.51 -13.61 -8.27
CA LYS A 202 -2.97 -13.50 -8.34
C LYS A 202 -3.58 -14.67 -9.11
N ALA A 203 -3.07 -14.94 -10.31
CA ALA A 203 -3.62 -15.97 -11.17
C ALA A 203 -3.53 -17.38 -10.58
N ALA A 204 -2.43 -17.70 -9.92
CA ALA A 204 -2.28 -18.98 -9.27
C ALA A 204 -3.12 -19.12 -7.99
N LEU A 205 -3.39 -18.03 -7.26
CA LEU A 205 -4.28 -18.04 -6.10
C LEU A 205 -5.73 -18.34 -6.53
N GLU A 206 -6.21 -17.63 -7.54
CA GLU A 206 -7.54 -17.87 -8.13
C GLU A 206 -7.67 -19.27 -8.76
N ALA A 207 -6.60 -19.77 -9.39
CA ALA A 207 -6.64 -21.07 -10.06
C ALA A 207 -6.71 -22.25 -9.10
N ILE A 208 -6.12 -22.12 -7.90
CA ILE A 208 -6.03 -23.21 -6.93
C ILE A 208 -7.14 -23.18 -5.89
N ASP A 209 -7.86 -22.06 -5.76
CA ASP A 209 -8.98 -21.95 -4.81
C ASP A 209 -10.08 -22.97 -5.09
N GLU A 210 -10.55 -23.63 -4.04
CA GLU A 210 -11.54 -24.72 -4.06
C GLU A 210 -11.18 -25.91 -4.97
N LEU A 211 -9.93 -26.01 -5.43
CA LEU A 211 -9.46 -27.11 -6.26
C LEU A 211 -9.07 -28.32 -5.41
N ASP A 212 -9.59 -29.49 -5.79
CA ASP A 212 -9.11 -30.77 -5.28
C ASP A 212 -7.84 -31.20 -6.03
N LEU A 213 -6.70 -31.23 -5.33
CA LEU A 213 -5.40 -31.57 -5.93
C LEU A 213 -5.29 -33.02 -6.44
N PHE A 214 -6.20 -33.91 -6.02
CA PHE A 214 -6.27 -35.27 -6.56
C PHE A 214 -7.33 -35.42 -7.66
N GLY A 215 -7.95 -34.32 -8.08
CA GLY A 215 -8.98 -34.28 -9.13
C GLY A 215 -10.19 -35.15 -8.76
N ALA A 216 -10.74 -35.87 -9.73
CA ALA A 216 -11.92 -36.73 -9.53
C ALA A 216 -11.73 -37.89 -8.52
N HIS A 217 -10.51 -38.13 -8.04
CA HIS A 217 -10.20 -39.18 -7.06
C HIS A 217 -9.86 -38.64 -5.67
N GLY A 218 -9.92 -37.31 -5.50
CA GLY A 218 -9.68 -36.70 -4.21
C GLY A 218 -10.88 -36.72 -3.28
N GLY A 219 -10.60 -36.37 -2.03
CA GLY A 219 -11.61 -36.28 -0.99
C GLY A 219 -11.78 -34.83 -0.55
N ARG A 220 -12.84 -34.56 0.22
CA ARG A 220 -13.07 -33.21 0.77
C ARG A 220 -11.89 -32.65 1.59
N LYS A 221 -10.99 -33.51 2.07
CA LYS A 221 -9.78 -33.12 2.81
C LYS A 221 -8.70 -32.51 1.92
N SER A 222 -8.68 -32.81 0.62
CA SER A 222 -7.63 -32.36 -0.33
C SER A 222 -7.95 -31.09 -1.10
N VAL A 223 -8.99 -30.39 -0.68
CA VAL A 223 -9.41 -29.11 -1.24
C VAL A 223 -8.54 -28.00 -0.66
N ILE A 224 -7.98 -27.19 -1.55
CA ILE A 224 -7.23 -26.00 -1.17
C ILE A 224 -8.19 -24.84 -0.89
N HIS A 225 -7.92 -24.08 0.17
CA HIS A 225 -8.67 -22.86 0.50
C HIS A 225 -7.78 -21.63 0.38
N VAL A 226 -8.20 -20.66 -0.44
CA VAL A 226 -7.58 -19.34 -0.56
C VAL A 226 -8.55 -18.28 -0.04
N LEU A 227 -8.03 -17.24 0.61
CA LEU A 227 -8.87 -16.14 1.06
C LEU A 227 -9.08 -15.13 -0.08
N PRO A 228 -10.34 -14.71 -0.35
CA PRO A 228 -10.61 -13.77 -1.44
C PRO A 228 -9.97 -12.40 -1.22
N ASP A 229 -9.77 -12.00 0.04
CA ASP A 229 -9.10 -10.75 0.39
C ASP A 229 -7.64 -10.72 -0.12
N GLU A 230 -6.96 -11.87 -0.21
CA GLU A 230 -5.59 -11.98 -0.74
C GLU A 230 -5.55 -11.72 -2.26
N VAL A 231 -6.52 -12.29 -2.98
CA VAL A 231 -6.65 -12.13 -4.43
C VAL A 231 -6.97 -10.68 -4.79
N GLU A 232 -7.89 -10.06 -4.06
CA GLU A 232 -8.28 -8.66 -4.30
C GLU A 232 -7.15 -7.70 -3.96
N HIS A 233 -6.35 -7.99 -2.93
CA HIS A 233 -5.14 -7.20 -2.65
C HIS A 233 -4.21 -7.19 -3.87
N CYS A 234 -3.87 -8.36 -4.43
CA CYS A 234 -3.06 -8.45 -5.66
C CYS A 234 -3.69 -7.68 -6.84
N GLN A 235 -5.02 -7.73 -6.99
CA GLN A 235 -5.74 -6.98 -8.01
C GLN A 235 -5.57 -5.47 -7.84
N SER A 236 -5.66 -4.96 -6.61
CA SER A 236 -5.43 -3.53 -6.30
C SER A 236 -4.01 -3.09 -6.65
N ILE A 237 -3.00 -3.91 -6.33
CA ILE A 237 -1.60 -3.65 -6.70
C ILE A 237 -1.46 -3.56 -8.23
N LEU A 238 -2.01 -4.51 -8.97
CA LEU A 238 -1.92 -4.52 -10.44
C LEU A 238 -2.58 -3.29 -11.05
N PHE A 239 -3.73 -2.88 -10.51
CA PHE A 239 -4.45 -1.69 -10.97
C PHE A 239 -3.67 -0.39 -10.72
N SER A 240 -2.89 -0.32 -9.63
CA SER A 240 -2.07 0.85 -9.30
C SER A 240 -0.73 0.87 -10.07
N MET A 241 -0.21 -0.29 -10.43
CA MET A 241 1.08 -0.45 -11.08
C MET A 241 1.00 -0.30 -12.60
N LEU A 242 0.10 -1.02 -13.27
CA LEU A 242 0.08 -1.10 -14.72
C LEU A 242 -0.24 0.26 -15.38
N PRO A 243 0.36 0.58 -16.54
CA PRO A 243 1.21 -0.29 -17.38
C PRO A 243 2.67 -0.43 -16.89
N ARG A 244 3.06 0.25 -15.81
CA ARG A 244 4.43 0.19 -15.28
C ARG A 244 4.73 -1.17 -14.64
N ALA A 245 5.95 -1.66 -14.85
CA ALA A 245 6.37 -2.96 -14.36
C ALA A 245 6.91 -2.94 -12.94
N SER A 246 7.66 -1.90 -12.56
CA SER A 246 8.25 -1.73 -11.22
C SER A 246 8.69 -0.28 -10.96
N THR A 247 9.27 -0.01 -9.80
CA THR A 247 9.81 1.33 -9.45
C THR A 247 10.90 1.79 -10.41
N SER A 248 11.74 0.85 -10.88
CA SER A 248 12.88 1.14 -11.76
C SER A 248 12.63 0.83 -13.25
N LYS A 249 11.51 0.18 -13.60
CA LYS A 249 11.14 -0.17 -14.98
C LYS A 249 9.80 0.45 -15.34
N GLU A 250 9.81 1.47 -16.20
CA GLU A 250 8.58 2.14 -16.65
C GLU A 250 7.67 1.23 -17.50
N ILE A 251 8.21 0.20 -18.15
CA ILE A 251 7.47 -0.83 -18.89
C ILE A 251 8.33 -2.10 -19.01
N ASP A 252 7.71 -3.29 -19.13
CA ASP A 252 8.39 -4.58 -19.32
C ASP A 252 7.54 -5.52 -20.21
N ALA A 253 8.15 -6.21 -21.17
CA ALA A 253 7.47 -7.13 -22.07
C ALA A 253 6.97 -8.40 -21.35
N GLY A 254 7.53 -8.73 -20.20
CA GLY A 254 7.08 -9.78 -19.30
C GLY A 254 5.64 -9.62 -18.82
N LEU A 255 5.10 -8.40 -18.85
CA LEU A 255 3.70 -8.12 -18.52
C LEU A 255 2.71 -8.81 -19.48
N LEU A 256 3.14 -9.19 -20.70
CA LEU A 256 2.34 -10.02 -21.62
C LEU A 256 1.87 -11.32 -20.98
N SER A 257 2.69 -11.90 -20.09
CA SER A 257 2.36 -13.15 -19.39
C SER A 257 1.22 -13.03 -18.37
N ILE A 258 0.88 -11.79 -17.96
CA ILE A 258 -0.17 -11.53 -16.97
C ILE A 258 -1.42 -10.87 -17.54
N ILE A 259 -1.28 -10.06 -18.59
CA ILE A 259 -2.44 -9.45 -19.27
C ILE A 259 -3.10 -10.42 -20.26
N SER A 260 -2.39 -11.48 -20.65
CA SER A 260 -2.85 -12.52 -21.57
C SER A 260 -2.46 -13.91 -21.06
N PHE A 261 -2.35 -14.90 -21.96
CA PHE A 261 -1.91 -16.25 -21.60
C PHE A 261 -0.48 -16.22 -21.01
N PRO A 262 -0.22 -16.93 -19.89
CA PRO A 262 -1.10 -17.91 -19.25
C PRO A 262 -1.96 -17.37 -18.09
N ALA A 263 -1.67 -16.19 -17.54
CA ALA A 263 -2.25 -15.81 -16.26
C ALA A 263 -3.64 -15.18 -16.36
N PHE A 264 -3.91 -14.35 -17.37
CA PHE A 264 -5.16 -13.57 -17.50
C PHE A 264 -5.54 -12.84 -16.20
N ALA A 265 -4.56 -12.26 -15.52
CA ALA A 265 -4.69 -11.76 -14.17
C ALA A 265 -5.44 -10.41 -14.09
N VAL A 266 -5.41 -9.61 -15.16
CA VAL A 266 -5.99 -8.26 -15.18
C VAL A 266 -7.42 -8.29 -15.67
N GLU A 267 -8.34 -7.73 -14.88
CA GLU A 267 -9.78 -7.75 -15.15
C GLU A 267 -10.27 -6.56 -15.99
N ASP A 268 -9.56 -5.42 -15.94
CA ASP A 268 -9.93 -4.23 -16.70
C ASP A 268 -9.36 -4.30 -18.13
N VAL A 269 -10.25 -4.45 -19.10
CA VAL A 269 -9.91 -4.52 -20.53
C VAL A 269 -9.20 -3.26 -21.03
N ASN A 270 -9.52 -2.09 -20.48
CA ASN A 270 -8.84 -0.84 -20.87
C ASN A 270 -7.40 -0.87 -20.40
N LEU A 271 -7.15 -1.34 -19.18
CA LEU A 271 -5.81 -1.47 -18.63
C LEU A 271 -4.98 -2.52 -19.39
N VAL A 272 -5.60 -3.64 -19.77
CA VAL A 272 -4.98 -4.65 -20.66
C VAL A 272 -4.55 -4.02 -21.99
N ASN A 273 -5.46 -3.29 -22.64
CA ASN A 273 -5.19 -2.66 -23.94
C ASN A 273 -4.12 -1.56 -23.85
N VAL A 274 -4.18 -0.70 -22.83
CA VAL A 274 -3.16 0.34 -22.58
C VAL A 274 -1.79 -0.30 -22.35
N THR A 275 -1.72 -1.33 -21.52
CA THR A 275 -0.46 -2.05 -21.25
C THR A 275 0.10 -2.70 -22.50
N LYS A 276 -0.73 -3.41 -23.27
CA LYS A 276 -0.33 -4.02 -24.54
C LYS A 276 0.18 -2.98 -25.53
N ASN A 277 -0.52 -1.86 -25.68
CA ASN A 277 -0.13 -0.79 -26.59
C ASN A 277 1.19 -0.11 -26.19
N GLU A 278 1.44 0.09 -24.90
CA GLU A 278 2.73 0.59 -24.39
C GLU A 278 3.89 -0.38 -24.67
N ILE A 279 3.66 -1.70 -24.53
CA ILE A 279 4.67 -2.71 -24.89
C ILE A 279 4.96 -2.66 -26.39
N ILE A 280 3.92 -2.60 -27.23
CA ILE A 280 4.09 -2.54 -28.69
C ILE A 280 4.80 -1.24 -29.09
N SER A 281 4.41 -0.09 -28.53
CA SER A 281 4.94 1.21 -28.94
C SER A 281 6.38 1.44 -28.49
N LYS A 282 6.78 0.93 -27.32
CA LYS A 282 8.10 1.19 -26.73
C LYS A 282 9.10 0.04 -26.86
N LEU A 283 8.64 -1.21 -26.87
CA LEU A 283 9.52 -2.38 -26.76
C LEU A 283 9.59 -3.23 -28.03
N GLN A 284 8.62 -3.12 -28.94
CA GLN A 284 8.62 -3.93 -30.17
C GLN A 284 9.70 -3.45 -31.15
N GLY A 285 10.48 -4.40 -31.67
CA GLY A 285 11.46 -4.20 -32.74
C GLY A 285 11.20 -5.08 -33.96
N ARG A 286 12.22 -5.26 -34.81
CA ARG A 286 12.14 -6.01 -36.08
C ARG A 286 12.29 -7.53 -35.94
N TYR A 287 12.67 -8.02 -34.76
CA TYR A 287 12.98 -9.42 -34.45
C TYR A 287 12.30 -9.93 -33.16
N GLY A 288 11.44 -9.12 -32.55
CA GLY A 288 10.78 -9.45 -31.27
C GLY A 288 10.49 -8.20 -30.45
N CYS A 289 10.46 -8.34 -29.13
CA CYS A 289 10.45 -7.20 -28.22
C CYS A 289 11.70 -7.19 -27.34
N CYS A 290 12.18 -6.01 -26.97
CA CYS A 290 13.14 -5.86 -25.87
C CYS A 290 12.45 -6.23 -24.54
N ARG A 291 13.22 -6.67 -23.52
CA ARG A 291 12.64 -7.03 -22.22
C ARG A 291 12.09 -5.81 -21.50
N PHE A 292 12.90 -4.76 -21.40
CA PHE A 292 12.55 -3.44 -20.89
C PHE A 292 13.55 -2.42 -21.47
N LEU A 293 13.27 -1.12 -21.33
CA LEU A 293 14.13 -0.05 -21.84
C LEU A 293 15.48 -0.01 -21.11
N ARG A 294 16.56 0.28 -21.84
CA ARG A 294 17.94 0.33 -21.33
C ARG A 294 18.43 -0.98 -20.71
N ASP A 295 17.96 -2.11 -21.24
CA ASP A 295 18.41 -3.43 -20.83
C ASP A 295 19.74 -3.79 -21.50
N GLY A 296 20.79 -3.94 -20.69
CA GLY A 296 22.14 -4.25 -21.16
C GLY A 296 22.42 -5.70 -21.52
N TYR A 297 21.53 -6.64 -21.19
CA TYR A 297 21.84 -8.07 -21.31
C TYR A 297 22.18 -8.51 -22.73
N LYS A 298 23.39 -9.06 -22.87
CA LYS A 298 24.04 -9.51 -24.10
C LYS A 298 24.14 -8.44 -25.19
N THR A 299 24.01 -7.17 -24.83
CA THR A 299 24.27 -6.07 -25.76
C THR A 299 25.77 -5.97 -26.02
N PRO A 300 26.21 -5.46 -27.18
CA PRO A 300 27.65 -5.35 -27.50
C PRO A 300 28.46 -4.44 -26.57
N ARG A 301 27.79 -3.60 -25.77
CA ARG A 301 28.41 -2.66 -24.83
C ARG A 301 28.44 -3.18 -23.39
N GLU A 302 27.82 -4.33 -23.11
CA GLU A 302 27.83 -4.96 -21.78
C GLU A 302 29.21 -5.52 -21.43
N ASP A 303 29.66 -5.33 -20.18
CA ASP A 303 30.77 -6.11 -19.63
C ASP A 303 30.27 -7.48 -19.14
N PRO A 304 30.60 -8.58 -19.83
CA PRO A 304 30.11 -9.91 -19.47
C PRO A 304 30.72 -10.47 -18.17
N ASN A 305 31.76 -9.83 -17.62
CA ASN A 305 32.42 -10.27 -16.40
C ASN A 305 31.76 -9.70 -15.14
N ARG A 306 30.80 -8.79 -15.29
CA ARG A 306 30.15 -8.09 -14.18
C ARG A 306 28.64 -8.29 -14.23
N LEU A 307 28.06 -8.65 -13.08
CA LEU A 307 26.62 -8.90 -13.00
C LEU A 307 25.82 -7.59 -12.92
N HIS A 308 26.35 -6.56 -12.25
CA HIS A 308 25.70 -5.26 -12.07
C HIS A 308 26.14 -4.24 -13.13
N TYR A 309 25.31 -3.23 -13.34
CA TYR A 309 25.62 -2.09 -14.20
C TYR A 309 26.00 -0.87 -13.39
N ASP A 310 26.98 -0.12 -13.89
CA ASP A 310 27.23 1.20 -13.35
C ASP A 310 26.09 2.14 -13.78
N PRO A 311 25.70 3.13 -12.95
CA PRO A 311 24.54 3.94 -13.25
C PRO A 311 24.61 4.67 -14.61
N ALA A 312 25.79 5.12 -15.02
CA ALA A 312 26.00 5.76 -16.33
C ALA A 312 25.97 4.77 -17.51
N GLU A 313 26.18 3.48 -17.26
CA GLU A 313 26.22 2.41 -18.27
C GLU A 313 24.84 2.17 -18.89
N LEU A 314 23.76 2.32 -18.11
CA LEU A 314 22.39 2.10 -18.58
C LEU A 314 22.04 2.94 -19.82
N LYS A 315 22.52 4.19 -19.90
CA LYS A 315 22.29 5.04 -21.08
C LYS A 315 22.99 4.51 -22.32
N LEU A 316 24.09 3.76 -22.18
CA LEU A 316 24.78 3.15 -23.32
C LEU A 316 23.92 2.06 -23.96
N PHE A 317 23.01 1.44 -23.24
CA PHE A 317 22.16 0.37 -23.79
C PHE A 317 20.95 0.90 -24.56
N GLU A 318 20.65 2.20 -24.44
CA GLU A 318 19.52 2.85 -25.10
C GLU A 318 19.58 2.69 -26.62
N ASN A 319 18.50 2.18 -27.22
CA ASN A 319 18.34 1.84 -28.64
C ASN A 319 19.14 0.65 -29.16
N ILE A 320 19.96 0.00 -28.33
CA ILE A 320 20.74 -1.19 -28.73
C ILE A 320 20.33 -2.46 -27.98
N GLU A 321 19.25 -2.39 -27.19
CA GLU A 321 18.73 -3.49 -26.39
C GLU A 321 18.43 -4.71 -27.26
N CYS A 322 18.71 -5.92 -26.75
CA CYS A 322 18.44 -7.16 -27.49
C CYS A 322 16.94 -7.40 -27.69
N GLU A 323 16.57 -7.93 -28.86
CA GLU A 323 15.17 -8.23 -29.21
C GLU A 323 14.89 -9.73 -29.04
N TRP A 324 13.78 -10.08 -28.39
CA TRP A 324 13.45 -11.45 -28.02
C TRP A 324 12.24 -11.98 -28.80
N PRO A 325 12.42 -12.99 -29.67
CA PRO A 325 11.33 -13.55 -30.48
C PRO A 325 10.18 -14.18 -29.69
N VAL A 326 10.43 -14.59 -28.44
CA VAL A 326 9.41 -15.22 -27.59
C VAL A 326 8.18 -14.32 -27.40
N PHE A 327 8.33 -13.00 -27.41
CA PHE A 327 7.19 -12.08 -27.24
C PHE A 327 6.24 -12.07 -28.44
N TRP A 328 6.71 -12.38 -29.65
CA TRP A 328 5.82 -12.60 -30.79
C TRP A 328 5.00 -13.88 -30.62
N THR A 329 5.54 -14.91 -29.96
CA THR A 329 4.71 -16.09 -29.61
C THR A 329 3.60 -15.75 -28.61
N TYR A 330 3.86 -14.82 -27.68
CA TYR A 330 2.81 -14.27 -26.80
C TYR A 330 1.75 -13.52 -27.60
N PHE A 331 2.11 -12.69 -28.58
CA PHE A 331 1.12 -12.02 -29.42
C PHE A 331 0.31 -12.99 -30.30
N ILE A 332 0.92 -14.07 -30.80
CA ILE A 332 0.16 -15.11 -31.51
C ILE A 332 -0.87 -15.76 -30.56
N LEU A 333 -0.44 -16.14 -29.35
CA LEU A 333 -1.35 -16.72 -28.35
C LEU A 333 -2.46 -15.74 -27.98
N ASP A 334 -2.13 -14.48 -27.72
CA ASP A 334 -3.10 -13.42 -27.44
C ASP A 334 -4.14 -13.27 -28.56
N GLY A 335 -3.70 -13.28 -29.83
CA GLY A 335 -4.59 -13.23 -30.98
C GLY A 335 -5.49 -14.46 -31.07
N VAL A 336 -4.96 -15.65 -30.81
CA VAL A 336 -5.74 -16.90 -30.74
C VAL A 336 -6.81 -16.84 -29.66
N PHE A 337 -6.48 -16.37 -28.45
CA PHE A 337 -7.44 -16.28 -27.34
C PHE A 337 -8.52 -15.22 -27.55
N ASN A 338 -8.18 -14.11 -28.23
CA ASN A 338 -9.12 -13.04 -28.57
C ASN A 338 -9.89 -13.28 -29.89
N GLY A 339 -9.54 -14.30 -30.66
CA GLY A 339 -10.12 -14.56 -31.99
C GLY A 339 -9.66 -13.56 -33.06
N ASP A 340 -8.54 -12.88 -32.85
CA ASP A 340 -7.94 -11.95 -33.81
C ASP A 340 -7.02 -12.70 -34.79
N ILE A 341 -7.61 -13.13 -35.90
CA ILE A 341 -6.92 -13.88 -36.95
C ILE A 341 -5.87 -13.02 -37.67
N VAL A 342 -6.08 -11.70 -37.73
CA VAL A 342 -5.16 -10.77 -38.41
C VAL A 342 -3.86 -10.68 -37.62
N GLN A 343 -3.96 -10.45 -36.32
CA GLN A 343 -2.81 -10.45 -35.42
C GLN A 343 -2.06 -11.79 -35.46
N VAL A 344 -2.80 -12.91 -35.43
CA VAL A 344 -2.19 -14.25 -35.51
C VAL A 344 -1.37 -14.40 -36.79
N GLN A 345 -1.92 -14.00 -37.94
CA GLN A 345 -1.23 -14.17 -39.21
C GLN A 345 0.00 -13.24 -39.33
N GLU A 346 -0.14 -11.98 -38.92
CA GLU A 346 0.95 -10.99 -38.92
C GLU A 346 2.17 -11.48 -38.14
N TYR A 347 1.98 -11.87 -36.87
CA TYR A 347 3.09 -12.32 -36.05
C TYR A 347 3.62 -13.71 -36.42
N ARG A 348 2.80 -14.59 -37.04
CA ARG A 348 3.29 -15.86 -37.60
C ARG A 348 4.23 -15.62 -38.78
N GLU A 349 3.85 -14.75 -39.71
CA GLU A 349 4.69 -14.38 -40.86
C GLU A 349 5.99 -13.70 -40.40
N ALA A 350 5.90 -12.78 -39.44
CA ALA A 350 7.06 -12.13 -38.86
C ALA A 350 8.01 -13.15 -38.20
N LEU A 351 7.46 -14.06 -37.38
CA LEU A 351 8.25 -15.09 -36.71
C LEU A 351 8.90 -16.04 -37.71
N ASP A 352 8.17 -16.53 -38.71
CA ASP A 352 8.70 -17.41 -39.77
C ASP A 352 9.88 -16.78 -40.53
N GLY A 353 9.89 -15.45 -40.67
CA GLY A 353 10.99 -14.69 -41.27
C GLY A 353 12.30 -14.71 -40.48
N ILE A 354 12.25 -15.00 -39.17
CA ILE A 354 13.40 -14.95 -38.26
C ILE A 354 13.72 -16.31 -37.61
N LEU A 355 13.02 -17.39 -37.94
CA LEU A 355 13.32 -18.73 -37.40
C LEU A 355 14.61 -19.29 -38.01
N ILE A 356 15.45 -19.91 -37.18
CA ILE A 356 16.69 -20.55 -37.64
C ILE A 356 16.38 -21.97 -38.10
N ARG A 357 16.84 -22.32 -39.31
CA ARG A 357 16.70 -23.68 -39.84
C ARG A 357 17.85 -24.57 -39.36
N GLY A 358 17.54 -25.51 -38.48
CA GLY A 358 18.47 -26.53 -37.99
C GLY A 358 18.76 -27.63 -39.01
N LYS A 359 19.49 -28.66 -38.56
CA LYS A 359 19.68 -29.90 -39.33
C LYS A 359 18.31 -30.55 -39.59
N ASP A 360 18.15 -31.18 -40.75
CA ASP A 360 16.90 -31.81 -41.20
C ASP A 360 15.69 -30.86 -41.40
N GLY A 361 15.92 -29.54 -41.46
CA GLY A 361 14.89 -28.55 -41.76
C GLY A 361 13.99 -28.16 -40.57
N ILE A 362 14.42 -28.48 -39.35
CA ILE A 362 13.71 -28.13 -38.10
C ILE A 362 13.78 -26.63 -37.86
N HIS A 363 12.64 -25.99 -37.56
CA HIS A 363 12.60 -24.58 -37.16
C HIS A 363 12.94 -24.41 -35.68
N LEU A 364 13.94 -23.58 -35.40
CA LEU A 364 14.48 -23.30 -34.08
C LEU A 364 14.26 -21.83 -33.73
N VAL A 365 13.64 -21.58 -32.57
CA VAL A 365 13.49 -20.25 -31.99
C VAL A 365 14.75 -19.90 -31.20
N PRO A 366 15.50 -18.84 -31.55
CA PRO A 366 16.65 -18.38 -30.75
C PRO A 366 16.20 -17.65 -29.47
N GLU A 367 17.10 -17.52 -28.49
CA GLU A 367 16.87 -16.73 -27.26
C GLU A 367 16.64 -15.26 -27.59
N LEU A 368 17.55 -14.66 -28.36
CA LEU A 368 17.47 -13.24 -28.72
C LEU A 368 18.26 -12.89 -30.00
N TYR A 369 18.05 -11.67 -30.47
CA TYR A 369 18.74 -11.01 -31.57
C TYR A 369 19.47 -9.75 -31.07
N ALA A 370 20.77 -9.68 -31.32
CA ALA A 370 21.63 -8.57 -30.89
C ALA A 370 22.26 -7.84 -32.08
N ILE A 371 22.63 -6.58 -31.88
CA ILE A 371 23.35 -5.80 -32.89
C ILE A 371 24.78 -6.34 -33.03
N PRO A 372 25.33 -6.45 -34.25
CA PRO A 372 26.73 -6.77 -34.45
C PRO A 372 27.66 -5.73 -33.79
N PRO A 373 28.71 -6.14 -33.05
CA PRO A 373 29.59 -5.19 -32.35
C PRO A 373 30.21 -4.10 -33.23
N ASP A 374 30.44 -4.38 -34.50
CA ASP A 374 30.99 -3.47 -35.50
C ASP A 374 30.00 -2.43 -36.04
N LYS A 375 28.70 -2.58 -35.75
CA LYS A 375 27.61 -1.72 -36.26
C LYS A 375 26.86 -0.93 -35.19
N VAL A 376 27.35 -0.95 -33.95
CA VAL A 376 26.70 -0.24 -32.82
C VAL A 376 26.58 1.26 -33.07
N ASP A 377 27.63 1.89 -33.62
CA ASP A 377 27.65 3.33 -33.89
C ASP A 377 26.71 3.74 -35.04
N GLU A 378 26.38 2.80 -35.94
CA GLU A 378 25.38 3.00 -37.00
C GLU A 378 23.97 3.00 -36.40
N GLU A 379 23.68 2.06 -35.50
CA GLU A 379 22.39 1.97 -34.82
C GLU A 379 22.12 3.21 -33.94
N TYR A 380 23.10 3.71 -33.19
CA TYR A 380 22.89 4.94 -32.39
C TYR A 380 22.53 6.16 -33.25
N LYS A 381 23.05 6.24 -34.48
CA LYS A 381 22.75 7.34 -35.39
C LYS A 381 21.36 7.20 -36.01
N ASN A 382 20.97 5.98 -36.34
CA ASN A 382 19.68 5.66 -36.95
C ASN A 382 19.08 4.42 -36.27
N PRO A 383 18.36 4.60 -35.14
CA PRO A 383 17.77 3.49 -34.41
C PRO A 383 16.87 2.61 -35.27
N HIS A 384 16.87 1.31 -34.98
CA HIS A 384 16.08 0.26 -35.63
C HIS A 384 16.43 -0.02 -37.11
N THR A 385 17.62 0.37 -37.57
CA THR A 385 18.02 0.20 -38.99
C THR A 385 19.00 -0.94 -39.22
N VAL A 386 19.81 -1.31 -38.22
CA VAL A 386 20.84 -2.35 -38.35
C VAL A 386 20.25 -3.75 -38.22
N ASP A 387 20.63 -4.66 -39.12
CA ASP A 387 20.25 -6.07 -39.03
C ASP A 387 20.97 -6.78 -37.87
N ARG A 388 20.19 -7.56 -37.10
CA ARG A 388 20.64 -8.20 -35.87
C ARG A 388 21.03 -9.66 -36.12
N ILE A 389 21.94 -10.17 -35.29
CA ILE A 389 22.41 -11.55 -35.32
C ILE A 389 21.83 -12.35 -34.15
N PRO A 390 21.49 -13.64 -34.35
CA PRO A 390 20.98 -14.47 -33.27
C PRO A 390 22.09 -14.78 -32.25
N LEU A 391 21.79 -14.64 -30.96
CA LEU A 391 22.68 -14.99 -29.85
C LEU A 391 21.93 -15.76 -28.75
N GLY A 392 22.71 -16.36 -27.85
CA GLY A 392 22.18 -17.10 -26.69
C GLY A 392 21.81 -18.55 -27.00
N LYS A 393 20.84 -19.08 -26.26
CA LYS A 393 20.38 -20.47 -26.35
C LYS A 393 19.69 -20.71 -27.69
N LEU A 394 20.01 -21.85 -28.32
CA LEU A 394 19.39 -22.31 -29.56
C LEU A 394 19.20 -23.85 -29.54
N PRO A 395 17.96 -24.36 -29.50
CA PRO A 395 16.71 -23.62 -29.32
C PRO A 395 16.61 -23.00 -27.92
N HIS A 396 15.93 -21.86 -27.81
CA HIS A 396 15.45 -21.37 -26.54
C HIS A 396 14.18 -22.14 -26.15
N LEU A 397 14.28 -23.05 -25.17
CA LEU A 397 13.22 -24.02 -24.88
C LEU A 397 11.85 -23.39 -24.55
N TRP A 398 11.84 -22.28 -23.80
CA TRP A 398 10.63 -21.52 -23.52
C TRP A 398 9.99 -20.99 -24.82
N GLY A 399 10.74 -20.25 -25.64
CA GLY A 399 10.25 -19.73 -26.92
C GLY A 399 9.83 -20.84 -27.88
N GLN A 400 10.61 -21.91 -27.97
CA GLN A 400 10.30 -23.08 -28.81
C GLN A 400 8.99 -23.74 -28.39
N SER A 401 8.75 -23.88 -27.09
CA SER A 401 7.52 -24.47 -26.56
C SER A 401 6.29 -23.62 -26.89
N LEU A 402 6.34 -22.30 -26.67
CA LEU A 402 5.22 -21.42 -26.99
C LEU A 402 4.97 -21.32 -28.50
N TYR A 403 6.01 -21.39 -29.33
CA TYR A 403 5.86 -21.50 -30.78
C TYR A 403 5.10 -22.78 -31.19
N ILE A 404 5.45 -23.93 -30.62
CA ILE A 404 4.76 -25.20 -30.91
C ILE A 404 3.31 -25.14 -30.41
N LEU A 405 3.08 -24.67 -29.19
CA LEU A 405 1.76 -24.57 -28.59
C LEU A 405 0.84 -23.64 -29.37
N SER A 406 1.32 -22.44 -29.72
CA SER A 406 0.57 -21.47 -30.53
C SER A 406 0.25 -22.02 -31.91
N SER A 407 1.18 -22.77 -32.53
CA SER A 407 0.93 -23.44 -33.81
C SER A 407 -0.17 -24.52 -33.71
N LEU A 408 -0.16 -25.34 -32.66
CA LEU A 408 -1.20 -26.35 -32.44
C LEU A 408 -2.60 -25.73 -32.27
N LEU A 409 -2.68 -24.58 -31.59
CA LEU A 409 -3.94 -23.84 -31.43
C LEU A 409 -4.39 -23.16 -32.73
N ALA A 410 -3.49 -22.43 -33.38
CA ALA A 410 -3.80 -21.69 -34.61
C ALA A 410 -4.19 -22.62 -35.77
N GLU A 411 -3.73 -23.87 -35.76
CA GLU A 411 -4.10 -24.90 -36.74
C GLU A 411 -5.35 -25.71 -36.34
N GLY A 412 -5.93 -25.43 -35.17
CA GLY A 412 -7.18 -26.07 -34.70
C GLY A 412 -7.01 -27.47 -34.12
N PHE A 413 -5.78 -27.94 -33.88
CA PHE A 413 -5.56 -29.22 -33.18
C PHE A 413 -5.98 -29.15 -31.71
N LEU A 414 -5.90 -27.96 -31.12
CA LEU A 414 -6.33 -27.65 -29.76
C LEU A 414 -7.34 -26.49 -29.78
N ALA A 415 -8.31 -26.53 -28.87
CA ALA A 415 -9.14 -25.39 -28.53
C ALA A 415 -8.56 -24.67 -27.31
N THR A 416 -8.83 -23.37 -27.17
CA THR A 416 -8.35 -22.54 -26.06
C THR A 416 -8.76 -23.08 -24.68
N GLY A 417 -9.98 -23.61 -24.55
CA GLY A 417 -10.46 -24.22 -23.31
C GLY A 417 -9.76 -25.53 -22.91
N GLU A 418 -9.00 -26.16 -23.80
CA GLU A 418 -8.23 -27.37 -23.47
C GLU A 418 -6.95 -27.03 -22.70
N ILE A 419 -6.34 -25.87 -22.98
CA ILE A 419 -5.14 -25.39 -22.30
C ILE A 419 -5.43 -24.39 -21.16
N ASP A 420 -6.66 -23.89 -21.10
CA ASP A 420 -7.23 -23.09 -20.01
C ASP A 420 -8.57 -23.70 -19.53
N PRO A 421 -8.57 -24.92 -18.95
CA PRO A 421 -9.76 -25.58 -18.43
C PRO A 421 -10.45 -24.82 -17.29
N LEU A 422 -9.70 -24.00 -16.55
CA LEU A 422 -10.23 -23.14 -15.48
C LEU A 422 -10.89 -21.85 -16.01
N ASN A 423 -10.92 -21.65 -17.33
CA ASN A 423 -11.60 -20.54 -17.99
C ASN A 423 -11.15 -19.13 -17.56
N ARG A 424 -9.86 -19.00 -17.20
CA ARG A 424 -9.27 -17.74 -16.76
C ARG A 424 -9.30 -16.66 -17.84
N ARG A 425 -9.31 -17.05 -19.12
CA ARG A 425 -9.44 -16.12 -20.26
C ARG A 425 -10.67 -15.23 -20.22
N PHE A 426 -11.68 -15.55 -19.42
CA PHE A 426 -12.89 -14.74 -19.24
C PHE A 426 -12.80 -13.77 -18.06
N SER A 427 -11.62 -13.51 -17.50
CA SER A 427 -11.43 -12.57 -16.38
C SER A 427 -11.91 -11.14 -16.69
N THR A 428 -11.84 -10.74 -17.95
CA THR A 428 -12.30 -9.44 -18.49
C THR A 428 -13.77 -9.41 -18.93
N ALA A 429 -14.48 -10.54 -18.82
CA ALA A 429 -15.89 -10.59 -19.19
C ALA A 429 -16.74 -9.68 -18.29
N VAL A 430 -17.78 -9.07 -18.87
CA VAL A 430 -18.69 -8.18 -18.14
C VAL A 430 -19.36 -8.96 -17.01
N LYS A 431 -19.21 -8.46 -15.79
CA LYS A 431 -19.75 -9.09 -14.58
C LYS A 431 -21.16 -8.55 -14.29
N PRO A 432 -22.07 -9.38 -13.75
CA PRO A 432 -23.40 -8.92 -13.36
C PRO A 432 -23.33 -7.97 -12.16
N ASP A 433 -24.33 -7.09 -12.04
CA ASP A 433 -24.46 -6.19 -10.89
C ASP A 433 -24.54 -7.01 -9.58
N VAL A 434 -23.63 -6.73 -8.64
CA VAL A 434 -23.62 -7.35 -7.32
C VAL A 434 -24.65 -6.66 -6.42
N VAL A 435 -25.49 -7.46 -5.75
CA VAL A 435 -26.39 -6.98 -4.70
C VAL A 435 -25.90 -7.55 -3.38
N VAL A 436 -25.51 -6.66 -2.48
CA VAL A 436 -25.03 -7.03 -1.15
C VAL A 436 -26.22 -7.33 -0.24
N GLN A 437 -26.23 -8.51 0.36
CA GLN A 437 -27.26 -8.91 1.33
C GLN A 437 -26.81 -8.49 2.72
N VAL A 438 -27.66 -7.79 3.46
CA VAL A 438 -27.35 -7.33 4.80
C VAL A 438 -28.38 -7.88 5.77
N THR A 439 -27.91 -8.55 6.82
CA THR A 439 -28.73 -9.00 7.93
C THR A 439 -28.35 -8.24 9.18
N VAL A 440 -29.28 -7.46 9.72
CA VAL A 440 -29.11 -6.74 10.99
C VAL A 440 -29.60 -7.65 12.13
N LEU A 441 -28.76 -7.87 13.13
CA LEU A 441 -29.06 -8.73 14.28
C LEU A 441 -28.98 -7.94 15.59
N ALA A 442 -29.92 -8.17 16.51
CA ALA A 442 -29.86 -7.62 17.85
C ALA A 442 -29.04 -8.52 18.78
N GLU A 443 -28.16 -7.92 19.59
CA GLU A 443 -27.38 -8.63 20.61
C GLU A 443 -28.27 -9.35 21.63
N ASN A 444 -29.38 -8.72 22.02
CA ASN A 444 -30.34 -9.25 22.98
C ASN A 444 -31.78 -8.80 22.65
N ASP A 445 -32.75 -9.37 23.37
CA ASP A 445 -34.18 -9.06 23.16
C ASP A 445 -34.53 -7.60 23.51
N HIS A 446 -33.79 -6.95 24.41
CA HIS A 446 -34.00 -5.55 24.73
C HIS A 446 -33.72 -4.63 23.53
N ILE A 447 -32.59 -4.81 22.86
CA ILE A 447 -32.23 -4.05 21.64
C ILE A 447 -33.21 -4.36 20.51
N LYS A 448 -33.64 -5.62 20.39
CA LYS A 448 -34.68 -6.03 19.43
C LYS A 448 -35.99 -5.28 19.64
N GLU A 449 -36.41 -5.08 20.89
CA GLU A 449 -37.59 -4.28 21.21
C GLU A 449 -37.41 -2.78 20.87
N LEU A 450 -36.22 -2.21 21.12
CA LEU A 450 -35.91 -0.83 20.76
C LEU A 450 -35.95 -0.60 19.24
N LEU A 451 -35.38 -1.50 18.45
CA LEU A 451 -35.44 -1.47 16.98
C LEU A 451 -36.89 -1.56 16.49
N LYS A 452 -37.67 -2.46 17.12
CA LYS A 452 -39.09 -2.64 16.79
C LYS A 452 -39.92 -1.39 17.06
N LYS A 453 -39.65 -0.65 18.14
CA LYS A 453 -40.30 0.66 18.42
C LYS A 453 -40.07 1.67 17.29
N HIS A 454 -38.94 1.57 16.60
CA HIS A 454 -38.58 2.42 15.47
C HIS A 454 -39.05 1.91 14.10
N GLY A 455 -39.86 0.85 14.08
CA GLY A 455 -40.40 0.25 12.86
C GLY A 455 -39.48 -0.77 12.19
N VAL A 456 -38.31 -1.08 12.78
CA VAL A 456 -37.35 -2.02 12.21
C VAL A 456 -37.53 -3.39 12.86
N SER A 457 -37.87 -4.40 12.06
CA SER A 457 -37.99 -5.78 12.55
C SER A 457 -36.69 -6.56 12.33
N VAL A 458 -36.08 -7.02 13.42
CA VAL A 458 -34.82 -7.82 13.38
C VAL A 458 -34.91 -9.10 14.20
N GLN A 459 -33.98 -10.02 13.95
CA GLN A 459 -33.78 -11.25 14.73
C GLN A 459 -32.69 -11.03 15.80
N SER A 460 -32.79 -11.70 16.94
CA SER A 460 -31.70 -11.78 17.92
C SER A 460 -30.73 -12.92 17.58
N PHE A 461 -29.54 -12.93 18.20
CA PHE A 461 -28.61 -14.06 18.06
C PHE A 461 -29.21 -15.41 18.50
N ALA A 462 -30.17 -15.40 19.43
CA ALA A 462 -30.85 -16.62 19.87
C ALA A 462 -31.89 -17.12 18.85
N ASP A 463 -32.54 -16.21 18.11
CA ASP A 463 -33.62 -16.54 17.17
C ASP A 463 -33.14 -17.30 15.91
N ILE A 464 -31.87 -17.17 15.56
CA ILE A 464 -31.32 -17.65 14.28
C ILE A 464 -30.70 -19.05 14.34
N HIS A 465 -30.77 -19.71 15.49
CA HIS A 465 -30.36 -21.11 15.65
C HIS A 465 -31.13 -22.00 14.64
N PRO A 466 -30.47 -22.92 13.91
CA PRO A 466 -29.15 -23.51 14.13
C PRO A 466 -27.96 -22.77 13.52
N ILE A 467 -28.15 -21.61 12.88
CA ILE A 467 -27.04 -20.81 12.32
C ILE A 467 -26.30 -20.14 13.47
N ARG A 468 -24.97 -20.26 13.47
CA ARG A 468 -24.12 -19.71 14.53
C ARG A 468 -23.44 -18.44 14.05
N VAL A 469 -23.62 -17.36 14.81
CA VAL A 469 -22.88 -16.11 14.59
C VAL A 469 -21.65 -16.11 15.48
N GLN A 470 -20.51 -15.78 14.91
CA GLN A 470 -19.26 -15.62 15.64
C GLN A 470 -18.56 -14.33 15.23
N PRO A 471 -17.74 -13.72 16.09
CA PRO A 471 -16.90 -12.59 15.69
C PRO A 471 -15.88 -12.97 14.62
N GLY A 472 -15.54 -12.05 13.70
CA GLY A 472 -14.53 -12.27 12.65
C GLY A 472 -13.17 -12.78 13.15
N ARG A 473 -12.74 -12.38 14.36
CA ARG A 473 -11.51 -12.90 14.99
C ARG A 473 -11.49 -14.42 15.15
N ILE A 474 -12.65 -15.06 15.37
CA ILE A 474 -12.75 -16.52 15.50
C ILE A 474 -12.45 -17.20 14.16
N LEU A 475 -12.92 -16.62 13.06
CA LEU A 475 -12.58 -17.10 11.71
C LEU A 475 -11.07 -17.04 11.46
N SER A 476 -10.41 -15.98 11.95
CA SER A 476 -8.96 -15.82 11.82
C SER A 476 -8.19 -16.92 12.57
N HIS A 477 -8.64 -17.30 13.76
CA HIS A 477 -8.11 -18.44 14.51
C HIS A 477 -8.37 -19.79 13.83
N ILE A 478 -9.55 -19.97 13.24
CA ILE A 478 -9.89 -21.17 12.46
C ILE A 478 -8.93 -21.33 11.28
N TYR A 479 -8.74 -20.28 10.47
CA TYR A 479 -7.83 -20.32 9.33
C TYR A 479 -6.36 -20.43 9.73
N ALA A 480 -5.96 -20.04 10.94
CA ALA A 480 -4.58 -20.26 11.42
C ALA A 480 -4.21 -21.75 11.50
N LYS A 481 -5.20 -22.65 11.60
CA LYS A 481 -4.99 -24.10 11.57
C LYS A 481 -4.81 -24.66 10.15
N LEU A 482 -5.13 -23.89 9.11
CA LEU A 482 -4.99 -24.32 7.71
C LEU A 482 -3.52 -24.56 7.36
N GLY A 483 -3.22 -25.70 6.73
CA GLY A 483 -1.87 -26.05 6.29
C GLY A 483 -0.91 -26.51 7.41
N ARG A 484 -1.41 -26.73 8.64
CA ARG A 484 -0.62 -27.27 9.74
C ARG A 484 -0.27 -28.75 9.46
N ASN A 485 0.99 -29.14 9.65
CA ASN A 485 1.43 -30.51 9.46
C ASN A 485 2.64 -30.84 10.35
N ARG A 486 2.44 -31.63 11.40
CA ARG A 486 3.53 -32.06 12.31
C ARG A 486 4.65 -32.84 11.61
N ASN A 487 4.32 -33.72 10.66
CA ASN A 487 5.32 -34.56 9.97
C ASN A 487 6.31 -33.74 9.13
N MET A 488 5.84 -32.62 8.57
CA MET A 488 6.65 -31.68 7.78
C MET A 488 7.14 -30.46 8.59
N LYS A 489 6.86 -30.41 9.91
CA LYS A 489 7.17 -29.27 10.79
C LYS A 489 6.56 -27.94 10.31
N LEU A 490 5.39 -27.98 9.67
CA LEU A 490 4.67 -26.79 9.22
C LEU A 490 3.70 -26.34 10.30
N SER A 491 3.82 -25.11 10.78
CA SER A 491 2.95 -24.55 11.84
C SER A 491 1.52 -24.23 11.40
N GLY A 492 1.28 -24.14 10.09
CA GLY A 492 0.03 -23.65 9.49
C GLY A 492 0.15 -22.22 8.97
N ARG A 493 -1.00 -21.57 8.74
CA ARG A 493 -1.11 -20.17 8.34
C ARG A 493 -0.87 -19.27 9.56
N PRO A 494 0.01 -18.25 9.48
CA PRO A 494 0.14 -17.26 10.54
C PRO A 494 -1.21 -16.60 10.86
N TYR A 495 -1.44 -16.28 12.14
CA TYR A 495 -2.64 -15.53 12.52
C TYR A 495 -2.64 -14.17 11.81
N ARG A 496 -3.68 -13.93 11.02
CA ARG A 496 -3.92 -12.68 10.27
C ARG A 496 -5.42 -12.46 10.15
N HIS A 497 -5.81 -11.20 10.13
CA HIS A 497 -7.21 -10.82 9.98
C HIS A 497 -7.76 -11.22 8.62
N ILE A 498 -9.05 -11.52 8.64
CA ILE A 498 -9.83 -11.83 7.46
C ILE A 498 -10.72 -10.63 7.20
N GLY A 499 -10.61 -10.08 5.99
CA GLY A 499 -11.33 -8.90 5.56
C GLY A 499 -12.80 -9.19 5.26
N VAL A 500 -13.50 -8.17 4.76
CA VAL A 500 -14.95 -8.25 4.57
C VAL A 500 -15.35 -9.26 3.49
N LEU A 501 -14.49 -9.54 2.50
CA LEU A 501 -14.77 -10.53 1.46
C LEU A 501 -14.82 -11.94 2.06
N GLY A 502 -13.93 -12.24 3.00
CA GLY A 502 -13.98 -13.48 3.78
C GLY A 502 -15.15 -13.51 4.76
N THR A 503 -15.37 -12.48 5.57
CA THR A 503 -16.45 -12.52 6.60
C THR A 503 -17.86 -12.51 6.02
N SER A 504 -18.04 -12.05 4.77
CA SER A 504 -19.36 -12.00 4.11
C SER A 504 -19.77 -13.29 3.38
N LYS A 505 -19.11 -14.41 3.69
CA LYS A 505 -19.46 -15.77 3.24
C LYS A 505 -20.22 -16.52 4.34
N LEU A 506 -21.02 -17.50 3.93
CA LEU A 506 -21.52 -18.53 4.86
C LEU A 506 -20.53 -19.70 4.89
N TYR A 507 -20.23 -20.17 6.10
CA TYR A 507 -19.26 -21.23 6.33
C TYR A 507 -19.97 -22.49 6.81
N VAL A 508 -19.69 -23.64 6.19
CA VAL A 508 -20.16 -24.93 6.67
C VAL A 508 -19.01 -25.65 7.35
N ILE A 509 -19.15 -25.89 8.66
CA ILE A 509 -18.15 -26.57 9.49
C ILE A 509 -18.88 -27.69 10.24
N ARG A 510 -18.47 -28.96 10.09
CA ARG A 510 -19.11 -30.12 10.73
C ARG A 510 -20.65 -30.16 10.55
N ASN A 511 -21.13 -29.86 9.33
CA ASN A 511 -22.56 -29.73 8.98
C ASN A 511 -23.34 -28.61 9.72
N GLN A 512 -22.68 -27.71 10.43
CA GLN A 512 -23.29 -26.50 10.99
C GLN A 512 -22.95 -25.29 10.13
N ILE A 513 -23.90 -24.37 10.00
CA ILE A 513 -23.71 -23.11 9.27
C ILE A 513 -23.23 -22.04 10.24
N PHE A 514 -22.13 -21.40 9.89
CA PHE A 514 -21.56 -20.26 10.59
C PHE A 514 -21.62 -19.02 9.70
N THR A 515 -21.90 -17.88 10.33
CA THR A 515 -21.70 -16.55 9.75
C THR A 515 -20.80 -15.76 10.69
N PHE A 516 -19.97 -14.88 10.12
CA PHE A 516 -19.01 -14.11 10.89
C PHE A 516 -19.30 -12.61 10.78
N THR A 517 -19.28 -11.90 11.91
CA THR A 517 -19.47 -10.45 11.89
C THR A 517 -18.22 -9.76 11.30
N PRO A 518 -18.37 -8.64 10.58
CA PRO A 518 -17.23 -7.89 10.07
C PRO A 518 -16.28 -7.45 11.18
N GLN A 519 -14.98 -7.48 10.91
CA GLN A 519 -13.94 -7.19 11.91
C GLN A 519 -14.04 -5.78 12.51
N PHE A 520 -14.52 -4.79 11.73
CA PHE A 520 -14.66 -3.42 12.20
C PHE A 520 -15.73 -3.26 13.30
N THR A 521 -16.55 -4.28 13.55
CA THR A 521 -17.53 -4.30 14.65
C THR A 521 -16.95 -4.85 15.96
N ASP A 522 -15.72 -5.37 15.94
CA ASP A 522 -15.11 -6.01 17.10
C ASP A 522 -14.45 -4.98 18.04
N GLN A 523 -15.11 -4.73 19.17
CA GLN A 523 -14.71 -3.72 20.16
C GLN A 523 -13.57 -4.17 21.07
N HIS A 524 -13.23 -5.46 21.08
CA HIS A 524 -12.22 -5.98 22.00
C HIS A 524 -10.79 -5.65 21.56
N HIS A 525 -10.56 -5.47 20.26
CA HIS A 525 -9.22 -5.24 19.72
C HIS A 525 -8.80 -3.78 19.80
N PHE A 526 -9.60 -2.85 19.27
CA PHE A 526 -9.23 -1.43 19.17
C PHE A 526 -10.45 -0.50 19.23
N TYR A 527 -10.30 0.72 19.76
CA TYR A 527 -11.42 1.60 20.11
C TYR A 527 -12.11 2.29 18.93
N LEU A 528 -11.63 2.14 17.70
CA LEU A 528 -12.29 2.71 16.52
C LEU A 528 -13.77 2.27 16.41
N ALA A 529 -14.07 1.04 16.85
CA ALA A 529 -15.41 0.46 16.89
C ALA A 529 -16.29 0.95 18.05
N LEU A 530 -15.82 1.91 18.87
CA LEU A 530 -16.61 2.55 19.93
C LEU A 530 -17.27 3.85 19.47
N ASP A 531 -16.85 4.38 18.32
CA ASP A 531 -17.47 5.54 17.69
C ASP A 531 -18.54 5.09 16.68
N ASN A 532 -19.80 5.36 17.00
CA ASN A 532 -20.95 4.92 16.19
C ASN A 532 -20.97 5.56 14.79
N GLU A 533 -20.50 6.81 14.63
CA GLU A 533 -20.39 7.45 13.32
C GLU A 533 -19.27 6.80 12.50
N MET A 534 -18.16 6.46 13.15
CA MET A 534 -17.06 5.74 12.51
C MET A 534 -17.49 4.33 12.05
N ILE A 535 -18.26 3.59 12.85
CA ILE A 535 -18.78 2.26 12.46
C ILE A 535 -19.69 2.36 11.23
N VAL A 536 -20.59 3.35 11.20
CA VAL A 536 -21.48 3.60 10.06
C VAL A 536 -20.67 3.91 8.80
N GLU A 537 -19.64 4.73 8.95
CA GLU A 537 -18.75 5.10 7.86
C GLU A 537 -17.91 3.91 7.36
N MET A 538 -17.40 3.07 8.25
CA MET A 538 -16.73 1.81 7.90
C MET A 538 -17.70 0.87 7.18
N LEU A 539 -18.93 0.69 7.67
CA LEU A 539 -19.96 -0.11 7.01
C LEU A 539 -20.23 0.41 5.59
N ARG A 540 -20.32 1.73 5.40
CA ARG A 540 -20.51 2.36 4.08
C ARG A 540 -19.38 2.00 3.11
N ILE A 541 -18.13 2.12 3.54
CA ILE A 541 -16.95 1.82 2.74
C ILE A 541 -16.88 0.32 2.40
N GLU A 542 -17.13 -0.54 3.39
CA GLU A 542 -17.04 -1.99 3.22
C GLU A 542 -18.17 -2.54 2.33
N LEU A 543 -19.39 -1.97 2.38
CA LEU A 543 -20.48 -2.33 1.45
C LEU A 543 -20.15 -1.92 0.01
N ALA A 544 -19.58 -0.72 -0.19
CA ALA A 544 -19.11 -0.29 -1.50
C ALA A 544 -18.03 -1.25 -2.03
N TYR A 545 -17.07 -1.60 -1.17
CA TYR A 545 -15.99 -2.54 -1.49
C TYR A 545 -16.51 -3.94 -1.86
N LEU A 546 -17.47 -4.50 -1.10
CA LEU A 546 -18.12 -5.76 -1.46
C LEU A 546 -18.80 -5.69 -2.83
N CYS A 547 -19.51 -4.60 -3.11
CA CYS A 547 -20.19 -4.41 -4.39
C CYS A 547 -19.19 -4.38 -5.56
N THR A 548 -18.05 -3.73 -5.38
CA THR A 548 -17.02 -3.57 -6.43
C THR A 548 -16.12 -4.78 -6.59
N CYS A 549 -15.83 -5.52 -5.53
CA CYS A 549 -14.76 -6.54 -5.49
C CYS A 549 -15.29 -7.98 -5.36
N TRP A 550 -16.58 -8.20 -5.11
CA TRP A 550 -17.11 -9.56 -5.04
C TRP A 550 -17.14 -10.22 -6.43
N ARG A 551 -16.55 -11.42 -6.53
CA ARG A 551 -16.40 -12.18 -7.80
C ARG A 551 -16.93 -13.60 -7.76
N MET A 552 -17.30 -14.08 -6.58
CA MET A 552 -17.68 -15.47 -6.39
C MET A 552 -19.14 -15.72 -6.79
N THR A 553 -19.47 -16.97 -7.10
CA THR A 553 -20.85 -17.36 -7.49
C THR A 553 -21.76 -17.42 -6.28
N GLY A 554 -22.64 -16.43 -6.13
CA GLY A 554 -23.49 -16.26 -4.95
C GLY A 554 -23.40 -14.82 -4.47
N ARG A 555 -24.33 -14.38 -3.63
CA ARG A 555 -24.35 -12.99 -3.15
C ARG A 555 -23.54 -12.85 -1.85
N PRO A 556 -22.80 -11.73 -1.66
CA PRO A 556 -22.17 -11.45 -0.37
C PRO A 556 -23.25 -11.22 0.69
N THR A 557 -23.10 -11.87 1.84
CA THR A 557 -24.04 -11.77 2.97
C THR A 557 -23.32 -11.22 4.20
N LEU A 558 -23.53 -9.94 4.48
CA LEU A 558 -22.94 -9.25 5.61
C LEU A 558 -23.88 -9.32 6.83
N THR A 559 -23.36 -9.81 7.96
CA THR A 559 -24.08 -9.87 9.24
C THR A 559 -23.67 -8.71 10.12
N PHE A 560 -24.56 -7.72 10.32
CA PHE A 560 -24.30 -6.50 11.09
C PHE A 560 -24.96 -6.58 12.48
N PRO A 561 -24.19 -6.74 13.57
CA PRO A 561 -24.73 -6.79 14.92
C PRO A 561 -24.99 -5.38 15.48
N VAL A 562 -26.14 -5.18 16.11
CA VAL A 562 -26.47 -4.00 16.93
C VAL A 562 -26.30 -4.39 18.39
N THR A 563 -25.30 -3.80 19.04
CA THR A 563 -24.88 -4.08 20.42
C THR A 563 -25.27 -2.94 21.36
N HIS A 564 -25.17 -3.18 22.67
CA HIS A 564 -25.46 -2.18 23.71
C HIS A 564 -24.63 -0.89 23.60
N THR A 565 -23.42 -0.95 23.03
CA THR A 565 -22.55 0.20 22.75
C THR A 565 -23.05 1.10 21.62
N MET A 566 -24.00 0.64 20.82
CA MET A 566 -24.66 1.41 19.75
C MET A 566 -25.93 2.13 20.23
N LEU A 567 -26.18 2.14 21.53
CA LEU A 567 -27.29 2.85 22.16
C LEU A 567 -26.87 4.28 22.56
N THR A 568 -27.84 5.10 22.94
CA THR A 568 -27.59 6.40 23.57
C THR A 568 -26.88 6.24 24.92
N ASN A 569 -26.21 7.29 25.42
CA ASN A 569 -25.40 7.21 26.66
C ASN A 569 -26.18 6.77 27.91
N ASP A 570 -27.50 6.94 27.91
CA ASP A 570 -28.44 6.51 28.94
C ASP A 570 -29.05 5.12 28.67
N GLY A 571 -28.72 4.51 27.53
CA GLY A 571 -29.23 3.21 27.08
C GLY A 571 -30.72 3.19 26.77
N SER A 572 -31.36 4.37 26.67
CA SER A 572 -32.81 4.47 26.50
C SER A 572 -33.27 4.23 25.07
N ASP A 573 -32.41 4.53 24.10
CA ASP A 573 -32.71 4.41 22.68
C ASP A 573 -31.46 4.07 21.83
N ILE A 574 -31.64 3.85 20.54
CA ILE A 574 -30.59 3.56 19.57
C ILE A 574 -29.94 4.86 19.10
N HIS A 575 -28.62 4.85 18.92
CA HIS A 575 -27.90 6.01 18.40
C HIS A 575 -28.46 6.43 17.02
N SER A 576 -28.69 7.73 16.83
CA SER A 576 -29.34 8.29 15.64
C SER A 576 -28.62 7.94 14.34
N ALA A 577 -27.28 7.94 14.34
CA ALA A 577 -26.45 7.55 13.21
C ALA A 577 -26.75 6.13 12.72
N VAL A 578 -26.79 5.18 13.67
CA VAL A 578 -27.03 3.75 13.41
C VAL A 578 -28.45 3.56 12.90
N LEU A 579 -29.43 4.18 13.57
CA LEU A 579 -30.83 4.10 13.15
C LEU A 579 -31.06 4.68 11.75
N SER A 580 -30.45 5.84 11.44
CA SER A 580 -30.55 6.46 10.12
C SER A 580 -29.93 5.59 9.03
N THR A 581 -28.85 4.87 9.37
CA THR A 581 -28.18 3.95 8.47
C THR A 581 -29.03 2.72 8.18
N ILE A 582 -29.63 2.12 9.21
CA ILE A 582 -30.54 0.98 9.04
C ILE A 582 -31.71 1.36 8.11
N ARG A 583 -32.30 2.54 8.28
CA ARG A 583 -33.36 3.04 7.37
C ARG A 583 -32.87 3.21 5.94
N LYS A 584 -31.66 3.74 5.73
CA LYS A 584 -31.06 3.84 4.39
C LYS A 584 -30.79 2.47 3.76
N LEU A 585 -30.49 1.44 4.56
CA LEU A 585 -30.35 0.07 4.06
C LEU A 585 -31.71 -0.50 3.61
N GLU A 586 -32.82 -0.09 4.22
CA GLU A 586 -34.18 -0.46 3.78
C GLU A 586 -34.53 0.15 2.41
N ASP A 587 -33.98 1.33 2.06
CA ASP A 587 -34.18 1.98 0.76
C ASP A 587 -33.52 1.22 -0.41
N GLY A 588 -32.65 0.23 -0.12
CA GLY A 588 -32.04 -0.66 -1.11
C GLY A 588 -30.77 -0.13 -1.79
N TYR A 589 -30.26 1.04 -1.38
CA TYR A 589 -29.00 1.59 -1.86
C TYR A 589 -28.27 2.36 -0.76
N PHE A 590 -27.00 1.99 -0.50
CA PHE A 590 -26.21 2.65 0.52
C PHE A 590 -24.73 2.69 0.12
N GLY A 591 -24.12 3.88 0.25
CA GLY A 591 -22.67 4.02 0.07
C GLY A 591 -22.13 3.77 -1.34
N GLY A 592 -22.97 3.75 -2.38
CA GLY A 592 -22.54 3.33 -3.72
C GLY A 592 -22.88 1.88 -4.06
N ALA A 593 -23.40 1.11 -3.10
CA ALA A 593 -23.74 -0.30 -3.26
C ALA A 593 -25.26 -0.50 -3.31
N ARG A 594 -25.70 -1.41 -4.18
CA ARG A 594 -27.07 -1.96 -4.11
C ARG A 594 -27.15 -2.95 -2.97
N VAL A 595 -28.09 -2.74 -2.07
CA VAL A 595 -28.23 -3.53 -0.85
C VAL A 595 -29.62 -4.18 -0.79
N LYS A 596 -29.70 -5.37 -0.23
CA LYS A 596 -30.95 -6.02 0.17
C LYS A 596 -30.91 -6.34 1.65
N LEU A 597 -31.71 -5.65 2.45
CA LEU A 597 -31.92 -5.96 3.85
C LEU A 597 -32.88 -7.15 3.99
N GLY A 598 -32.62 -8.07 4.91
CA GLY A 598 -33.49 -9.22 5.17
C GLY A 598 -32.96 -10.20 6.22
N ASN A 599 -33.78 -11.21 6.54
CA ASN A 599 -33.43 -12.24 7.52
C ASN A 599 -32.39 -13.22 6.96
N LEU A 600 -31.56 -13.79 7.84
CA LEU A 600 -30.49 -14.69 7.41
C LEU A 600 -31.04 -15.94 6.71
N SER A 601 -32.16 -16.46 7.19
CA SER A 601 -32.85 -17.63 6.62
C SER A 601 -33.34 -17.42 5.18
N GLU A 602 -33.69 -16.17 4.81
CA GLU A 602 -34.14 -15.80 3.47
C GLU A 602 -32.98 -15.79 2.47
N PHE A 603 -31.76 -15.56 2.94
CA PHE A 603 -30.57 -15.42 2.09
C PHE A 603 -29.85 -16.74 1.83
N LEU A 604 -30.07 -17.77 2.66
CA LEU A 604 -29.42 -19.09 2.55
C LEU A 604 -29.40 -19.71 1.15
N THR A 605 -30.42 -19.49 0.31
CA THR A 605 -30.45 -20.09 -1.04
C THR A 605 -29.64 -19.29 -2.08
N THR A 606 -29.29 -18.06 -1.76
CA THR A 606 -28.66 -17.09 -2.68
C THR A 606 -27.26 -16.65 -2.24
N SER A 607 -26.91 -16.89 -0.99
CA SER A 607 -25.60 -16.60 -0.41
C SER A 607 -24.51 -17.54 -0.95
N PHE A 608 -23.26 -17.07 -0.93
CA PHE A 608 -22.10 -17.93 -1.17
C PHE A 608 -21.81 -18.81 0.05
N TYR A 609 -21.45 -20.09 -0.20
CA TYR A 609 -21.03 -21.04 0.82
C TYR A 609 -19.61 -21.51 0.58
N THR A 610 -18.84 -21.62 1.66
CA THR A 610 -17.56 -22.35 1.67
C THR A 610 -17.60 -23.45 2.73
N TYR A 611 -16.95 -24.57 2.44
CA TYR A 611 -16.92 -25.74 3.32
C TYR A 611 -15.52 -25.88 3.94
N LEU A 612 -15.40 -25.84 5.28
CA LEU A 612 -14.10 -25.97 5.97
C LEU A 612 -13.90 -27.40 6.48
N THR A 613 -13.68 -28.31 5.54
CA THR A 613 -13.60 -29.76 5.75
C THR A 613 -12.31 -30.21 6.44
N PHE A 614 -11.27 -29.36 6.48
CA PHE A 614 -10.04 -29.62 7.24
C PHE A 614 -10.25 -29.67 8.76
N LEU A 615 -11.43 -29.23 9.24
CA LEU A 615 -11.85 -29.31 10.65
C LEU A 615 -12.70 -30.55 10.97
N ASP A 616 -13.00 -31.44 10.02
CA ASP A 616 -13.85 -32.61 10.25
C ASP A 616 -13.19 -33.67 11.18
N PRO A 617 -13.97 -34.39 12.01
CA PRO A 617 -13.42 -35.39 12.94
C PRO A 617 -12.61 -36.49 12.22
N GLY A 618 -11.41 -36.80 12.73
CA GLY A 618 -10.47 -37.76 12.12
C GLY A 618 -9.34 -37.15 11.29
N CYS A 619 -9.00 -35.86 11.51
CA CYS A 619 -7.65 -35.36 11.28
C CYS A 619 -6.77 -35.83 12.45
N ASP A 620 -5.57 -36.37 12.18
CA ASP A 620 -4.65 -36.96 13.18
C ASP A 620 -4.13 -35.98 14.25
N GLU A 621 -4.69 -34.78 14.36
CA GLU A 621 -4.28 -33.73 15.29
C GLU A 621 -5.47 -33.25 16.13
N LYS A 622 -5.35 -33.36 17.45
CA LYS A 622 -6.24 -32.72 18.42
C LYS A 622 -6.25 -31.21 18.17
N LEU A 623 -7.42 -30.56 18.26
CA LEU A 623 -7.55 -29.09 18.19
C LEU A 623 -6.79 -28.39 19.33
N PHE A 624 -6.63 -29.09 20.45
CA PHE A 624 -5.79 -28.72 21.59
C PHE A 624 -4.34 -29.20 21.40
N ASP A 625 -3.39 -28.29 21.48
CA ASP A 625 -2.06 -28.62 22.00
C ASP A 625 -2.07 -28.36 23.50
N ASP A 626 -1.57 -29.31 24.29
CA ASP A 626 -1.23 -29.11 25.70
C ASP A 626 0.02 -28.21 25.84
N THR A 627 0.03 -27.05 25.17
CA THR A 627 1.08 -26.02 25.34
C THR A 627 0.56 -24.95 26.29
N SER A 628 0.47 -25.31 27.57
CA SER A 628 0.76 -24.36 28.65
C SER A 628 2.27 -24.18 28.71
N GLU A 629 2.86 -23.46 27.76
CA GLU A 629 4.21 -22.90 27.93
C GLU A 629 4.11 -21.38 28.00
N GLY A 630 4.25 -20.86 29.21
CA GLY A 630 4.17 -19.43 29.48
C GLY A 630 3.96 -19.01 30.94
N SER A 631 4.25 -19.86 31.93
CA SER A 631 4.50 -19.40 33.29
C SER A 631 5.60 -20.24 33.92
N PHE A 632 6.79 -19.67 34.04
CA PHE A 632 7.91 -20.27 34.77
C PHE A 632 7.51 -20.54 36.22
N SER A 633 7.65 -21.80 36.64
CA SER A 633 7.75 -22.22 38.04
C SER A 633 8.69 -23.43 38.08
N PRO A 634 9.77 -23.43 38.88
CA PRO A 634 10.72 -24.52 38.90
C PRO A 634 10.29 -25.66 39.85
N ASP A 635 10.79 -26.85 39.53
CA ASP A 635 11.02 -28.03 40.37
C ASP A 635 9.82 -28.85 40.87
N SER A 636 9.67 -30.06 40.31
CA SER A 636 9.91 -31.31 41.04
C SER A 636 9.73 -32.54 40.15
N ASP A 637 10.82 -33.29 39.97
CA ASP A 637 10.85 -34.62 39.35
C ASP A 637 10.07 -35.66 40.17
N SER A 638 9.20 -36.43 39.53
CA SER A 638 9.05 -37.88 39.77
C SER A 638 7.98 -38.53 38.86
N GLU A 639 8.44 -39.36 37.92
CA GLU A 639 7.67 -40.43 37.25
C GLU A 639 7.68 -41.72 38.11
N PRO A 640 6.97 -42.83 37.76
CA PRO A 640 5.72 -42.98 36.98
C PRO A 640 4.76 -44.06 37.55
N GLY A 641 3.53 -44.14 37.03
CA GLY A 641 2.81 -45.43 36.90
C GLY A 641 1.35 -45.47 37.34
N GLY A 642 0.48 -45.97 36.45
CA GLY A 642 -0.86 -46.44 36.80
C GLY A 642 -1.87 -46.40 35.66
N TYR A 643 -1.97 -47.48 34.89
CA TYR A 643 -3.12 -47.78 34.05
C TYR A 643 -4.38 -47.88 34.91
N LEU A 644 -5.45 -47.17 34.56
CA LEU A 644 -6.81 -47.47 35.01
C LEU A 644 -7.82 -47.08 33.93
N GLU A 645 -8.42 -48.11 33.36
CA GLU A 645 -9.50 -48.08 32.39
C GLU A 645 -10.85 -48.25 33.14
N GLY A 646 -11.87 -47.49 32.74
CA GLY A 646 -13.25 -47.51 33.28
C GLY A 646 -13.63 -46.17 33.92
N THR A 647 -14.73 -45.47 33.59
CA THR A 647 -16.02 -45.89 33.03
C THR A 647 -16.80 -44.65 32.56
N SER A 648 -17.32 -44.72 31.32
CA SER A 648 -18.61 -44.20 30.81
C SER A 648 -19.20 -42.85 31.28
N ASN A 649 -19.56 -42.04 30.25
CA ASN A 649 -20.67 -41.08 30.17
C ASN A 649 -20.41 -39.62 30.59
N GLN A 650 -19.56 -38.94 29.84
CA GLN A 650 -19.77 -37.52 29.52
C GLN A 650 -19.97 -37.40 28.01
N GLU A 651 -21.13 -36.89 27.61
CA GLU A 651 -21.43 -36.54 26.22
C GLU A 651 -20.26 -35.71 25.66
N ASN A 652 -19.65 -36.18 24.57
CA ASN A 652 -18.58 -35.48 23.87
C ASN A 652 -19.08 -34.10 23.41
N LEU A 653 -18.90 -33.07 24.24
CA LEU A 653 -18.96 -31.67 23.84
C LEU A 653 -17.94 -31.47 22.73
N ASP A 654 -18.42 -31.10 21.54
CA ASP A 654 -17.64 -30.94 20.32
C ASP A 654 -16.32 -30.18 20.59
N GLU A 655 -15.16 -30.75 20.24
CA GLU A 655 -13.85 -30.13 20.51
C GLU A 655 -13.75 -28.70 19.95
N LEU A 656 -14.42 -28.46 18.81
CA LEU A 656 -14.53 -27.15 18.18
C LEU A 656 -15.33 -26.16 19.05
N ASP A 657 -16.39 -26.62 19.71
CA ASP A 657 -17.17 -25.80 20.63
C ASP A 657 -16.39 -25.40 21.86
N GLN A 658 -15.58 -26.32 22.40
CA GLN A 658 -14.69 -26.02 23.51
C GLN A 658 -13.62 -25.01 23.11
N TYR A 659 -13.04 -25.17 21.90
CA TYR A 659 -12.06 -24.23 21.36
C TYR A 659 -12.64 -22.82 21.17
N ILE A 660 -13.82 -22.69 20.55
CA ILE A 660 -14.49 -21.40 20.37
C ILE A 660 -14.85 -20.79 21.73
N LYS A 661 -15.39 -21.57 22.68
CA LYS A 661 -15.71 -21.08 24.03
C LYS A 661 -14.46 -20.57 24.76
N HIS A 662 -13.34 -21.29 24.68
CA HIS A 662 -12.08 -20.86 25.29
C HIS A 662 -11.57 -19.54 24.69
N LEU A 663 -11.64 -19.38 23.36
CA LEU A 663 -11.27 -18.12 22.69
C LEU A 663 -12.14 -16.95 23.14
N LEU A 664 -13.45 -17.16 23.31
CA LEU A 664 -14.38 -16.13 23.79
C LEU A 664 -14.20 -15.82 25.28
N GLN A 665 -13.90 -16.82 26.11
CA GLN A 665 -13.70 -16.66 27.56
C GLN A 665 -12.43 -15.86 27.88
N ASN A 666 -11.34 -16.07 27.13
CA ASN A 666 -10.10 -15.30 27.29
C ASN A 666 -10.27 -13.80 27.01
N THR A 667 -11.39 -13.37 26.42
CA THR A 667 -11.70 -11.96 26.14
C THR A 667 -12.64 -11.31 27.17
N SER A 668 -13.10 -12.04 28.19
CA SER A 668 -14.06 -11.51 29.17
C SER A 668 -13.38 -10.60 30.19
N LEU A 669 -13.87 -9.35 30.30
CA LEU A 669 -13.36 -8.35 31.25
C LEU A 669 -13.65 -8.79 32.69
N ARG A 670 -12.62 -8.73 33.54
CA ARG A 670 -12.76 -8.84 35.00
C ARG A 670 -12.75 -7.43 35.58
N CYS A 671 -13.70 -7.13 36.47
CA CYS A 671 -13.87 -5.81 37.06
C CYS A 671 -13.26 -5.77 38.47
N TYR A 672 -12.30 -4.87 38.67
CA TYR A 672 -11.55 -4.67 39.91
C TYR A 672 -11.61 -3.21 40.39
N LEU A 673 -11.69 -2.23 39.47
CA LEU A 673 -11.76 -0.81 39.78
C LEU A 673 -13.18 -0.38 40.19
N PRO A 674 -13.33 0.63 41.06
CA PRO A 674 -14.64 1.11 41.53
C PRO A 674 -15.53 1.64 40.38
N PRO A 675 -16.88 1.59 40.54
CA PRO A 675 -17.82 2.17 39.60
C PRO A 675 -17.81 3.71 39.65
N LEU A 676 -18.13 4.35 38.53
CA LEU A 676 -18.16 5.81 38.40
C LEU A 676 -19.30 6.42 39.22
N CYS A 677 -19.02 7.47 40.00
CA CYS A 677 -20.04 8.24 40.73
C CYS A 677 -20.49 9.43 39.87
N LYS A 678 -21.71 9.40 39.33
CA LYS A 678 -22.29 10.52 38.56
C LYS A 678 -22.69 11.66 39.52
N LYS A 679 -21.75 12.54 39.90
CA LYS A 679 -22.08 13.87 40.46
C LYS A 679 -21.82 14.93 39.40
N THR A 680 -22.83 15.74 39.14
CA THR A 680 -22.99 16.60 37.96
C THR A 680 -22.21 17.92 38.01
N GLU A 681 -21.21 18.11 38.88
CA GLU A 681 -20.69 19.46 39.18
C GLU A 681 -19.17 19.69 39.11
N ASP A 682 -18.31 18.71 38.81
CA ASP A 682 -16.87 18.98 38.62
C ASP A 682 -16.43 18.71 37.18
N GLY A 683 -16.56 19.74 36.32
CA GLY A 683 -16.09 19.73 34.94
C GLY A 683 -14.59 20.07 34.86
N HIS A 684 -13.73 19.09 35.05
CA HIS A 684 -12.32 19.20 34.65
C HIS A 684 -12.17 18.69 33.22
N ILE A 685 -11.86 19.60 32.29
CA ILE A 685 -11.44 19.28 30.92
C ILE A 685 -10.11 18.53 31.02
N PHE A 686 -9.92 17.45 30.24
CA PHE A 686 -8.61 16.81 30.09
C PHE A 686 -7.57 17.90 29.84
N SER A 687 -6.67 18.02 30.79
CA SER A 687 -5.63 19.03 30.81
C SER A 687 -4.34 18.25 30.96
N ALA A 688 -3.55 18.17 29.90
CA ALA A 688 -2.21 17.60 29.94
C ALA A 688 -1.23 18.42 30.82
N ILE A 689 -1.74 19.28 31.72
CA ILE A 689 -1.00 20.26 32.53
C ILE A 689 -0.38 19.66 33.79
N HIS A 690 -0.67 18.41 34.18
CA HIS A 690 0.20 17.73 35.14
C HIS A 690 1.51 17.35 34.45
N SER A 691 2.47 18.27 34.52
CA SER A 691 3.75 18.11 33.89
C SER A 691 4.39 16.83 34.48
N THR A 692 4.79 15.86 33.64
CA THR A 692 5.78 14.86 34.09
C THR A 692 7.01 15.54 34.64
N ARG A 693 7.25 16.83 34.38
CA ARG A 693 8.33 17.54 35.02
C ARG A 693 8.17 17.53 36.55
N ASP A 694 6.96 17.51 37.10
CA ASP A 694 6.72 17.36 38.55
C ASP A 694 6.85 15.89 38.99
N ILE A 695 6.31 14.94 38.23
CA ILE A 695 6.38 13.49 38.53
C ILE A 695 7.83 12.94 38.38
N LEU A 696 8.58 13.40 37.37
CA LEU A 696 9.98 13.07 37.13
C LEU A 696 10.94 13.82 38.07
N SER A 697 10.59 15.05 38.48
CA SER A 697 11.27 15.76 39.59
C SER A 697 11.19 14.94 40.88
N VAL A 698 10.00 14.40 41.17
CA VAL A 698 9.77 13.54 42.33
C VAL A 698 10.51 12.20 42.18
N MET A 699 10.54 11.59 41.00
CA MET A 699 11.32 10.36 40.73
C MET A 699 12.84 10.56 40.76
N ALA A 700 13.36 11.69 40.28
CA ALA A 700 14.78 11.99 40.32
C ALA A 700 15.25 12.17 41.78
N LYS A 701 14.39 12.74 42.62
CA LYS A 701 14.61 12.85 44.08
C LYS A 701 14.48 11.50 44.79
N ALA A 702 13.50 10.67 44.44
CA ALA A 702 13.31 9.32 45.01
C ALA A 702 14.42 8.33 44.61
N LYS A 703 15.08 8.52 43.46
CA LYS A 703 16.22 7.67 43.02
C LYS A 703 17.58 8.08 43.58
N GLY A 704 17.64 9.04 44.52
CA GLY A 704 18.90 9.43 45.19
C GLY A 704 19.91 10.17 44.31
N LEU A 705 19.49 10.81 43.22
CA LEU A 705 20.35 11.65 42.38
C LEU A 705 20.43 13.08 42.94
N GLU A 706 21.06 13.27 44.11
CA GLU A 706 21.39 14.61 44.61
C GLU A 706 22.67 15.13 43.95
N THR A 707 22.58 16.23 43.19
CA THR A 707 23.74 17.09 42.91
C THR A 707 23.68 18.31 43.81
N SER A 708 24.71 18.48 44.62
CA SER A 708 24.87 19.51 45.63
C SER A 708 25.06 20.88 44.96
N PHE A 709 24.17 21.85 45.22
CA PHE A 709 24.35 23.24 44.80
C PHE A 709 24.88 24.08 45.97
N LEU A 710 26.11 24.59 45.84
CA LEU A 710 26.59 25.79 46.54
C LEU A 710 26.48 27.01 45.59
N PRO A 711 26.28 28.23 46.11
CA PRO A 711 25.84 29.37 45.30
C PRO A 711 27.02 30.05 44.61
N MET A 712 27.12 29.89 43.29
CA MET A 712 27.81 30.86 42.43
C MET A 712 27.10 30.99 41.08
N ILE A 713 26.97 32.25 40.67
CA ILE A 713 26.29 32.77 39.48
C ILE A 713 26.91 32.16 38.20
N LEU A 714 26.11 31.44 37.39
CA LEU A 714 26.28 31.23 35.94
C LEU A 714 24.95 30.65 35.34
N PRO A 715 24.73 30.67 34.01
CA PRO A 715 23.48 31.09 33.38
C PRO A 715 22.48 29.95 33.16
N THR A 716 21.21 30.32 33.18
CA THR A 716 19.97 29.52 33.14
C THR A 716 19.70 28.75 31.82
N LYS A 717 20.68 28.01 31.28
CA LYS A 717 20.53 27.21 30.04
C LYS A 717 21.03 25.77 30.15
N VAL A 718 20.71 25.05 31.22
CA VAL A 718 20.80 23.59 31.25
C VAL A 718 19.72 23.11 32.24
N LEU A 719 18.93 22.10 31.88
CA LEU A 719 17.82 21.45 32.63
C LEU A 719 16.37 21.71 32.12
N SER A 720 16.15 22.38 30.98
CA SER A 720 14.81 22.50 30.34
C SER A 720 14.52 21.46 29.25
N VAL A 721 15.25 20.34 29.20
CA VAL A 721 15.31 19.48 27.99
C VAL A 721 14.28 18.34 27.94
N HIS A 722 13.57 18.02 29.04
CA HIS A 722 12.87 16.72 29.16
C HIS A 722 11.32 16.71 29.13
N ARG A 723 10.67 17.82 28.77
CA ARG A 723 9.35 17.86 28.12
C ARG A 723 9.15 19.31 27.65
N LYS A 724 9.31 19.57 26.34
CA LYS A 724 8.48 20.61 25.73
C LYS A 724 7.05 20.03 25.76
N SER A 725 6.07 20.84 26.13
CA SER A 725 4.65 20.58 25.84
C SER A 725 4.49 20.15 24.38
N LEU A 726 3.36 19.52 24.02
CA LEU A 726 2.96 19.19 22.65
C LEU A 726 2.84 20.47 21.78
N ASN A 727 3.96 21.15 21.54
CA ASN A 727 4.08 22.25 20.61
C ASN A 727 4.36 21.61 19.25
N LEU A 728 3.29 21.05 18.67
CA LEU A 728 3.23 20.75 17.23
C LEU A 728 3.30 22.06 16.42
N VAL A 729 3.06 23.20 17.04
CA VAL A 729 3.06 24.53 16.42
C VAL A 729 4.09 25.41 17.13
N ASP A 730 5.17 25.81 16.44
CA ASP A 730 6.08 26.85 16.91
C ASP A 730 5.47 28.22 16.59
N CYS A 731 4.80 28.86 17.55
CA CYS A 731 4.34 30.26 17.44
C CYS A 731 5.16 31.17 18.37
N PRO A 732 5.75 32.27 17.88
CA PRO A 732 6.36 33.28 18.74
C PRO A 732 5.25 34.15 19.34
N GLN A 733 4.87 33.91 20.60
CA GLN A 733 4.03 34.86 21.36
C GLN A 733 4.64 35.20 22.74
N PRO A 734 4.38 36.43 23.24
CA PRO A 734 4.97 36.92 24.48
C PRO A 734 4.45 36.14 25.69
N LEU A 735 5.37 35.65 26.53
CA LEU A 735 5.09 34.97 27.79
C LEU A 735 4.21 35.81 28.73
N LEU A 736 2.89 35.54 28.72
CA LEU A 736 1.96 35.96 29.75
C LEU A 736 2.15 35.03 30.97
N LYS A 737 2.55 35.62 32.11
CA LYS A 737 2.69 34.92 33.38
C LYS A 737 1.35 34.30 33.80
N LYS A 738 1.24 32.97 33.82
CA LYS A 738 0.16 32.25 34.51
C LYS A 738 0.33 32.36 36.04
N ALA A 739 -0.80 32.44 36.73
CA ALA A 739 -0.95 32.46 38.20
C ALA A 739 -0.64 31.07 38.81
N PRO A 740 -0.42 30.94 40.14
CA PRO A 740 0.00 29.67 40.74
C PRO A 740 -1.16 28.66 40.83
N GLU A 741 -1.02 27.51 40.18
CA GLU A 741 -1.90 26.34 40.33
C GLU A 741 -1.52 25.54 41.58
N GLY A 742 -2.52 24.95 42.26
CA GLY A 742 -2.37 24.32 43.57
C GLY A 742 -1.61 22.98 43.54
N ASP A 743 -0.68 22.81 44.48
CA ASP A 743 0.11 21.60 44.68
C ASP A 743 -0.76 20.40 45.14
N LEU A 744 -0.96 19.40 44.27
CA LEU A 744 -1.37 18.05 44.69
C LEU A 744 -0.14 17.31 45.29
N GLN A 745 -0.16 17.07 46.60
CA GLN A 745 0.87 16.28 47.29
C GLN A 745 0.59 14.78 47.18
N TRP A 746 1.43 14.06 46.41
CA TRP A 746 1.41 12.60 46.31
C TRP A 746 1.91 11.92 47.60
N PRO A 747 1.34 10.77 48.02
CA PRO A 747 1.75 10.06 49.23
C PRO A 747 3.23 9.64 49.19
N ARG A 748 3.97 9.94 50.26
CA ARG A 748 5.35 9.49 50.46
C ARG A 748 5.44 8.61 51.70
N ASP A 749 6.35 7.65 51.67
CA ASP A 749 6.69 6.82 52.81
C ASP A 749 7.65 7.54 53.78
N ASP A 750 7.97 6.91 54.90
CA ASP A 750 8.85 7.45 55.95
C ASP A 750 10.30 7.67 55.46
N HIS A 751 10.65 7.20 54.27
CA HIS A 751 11.95 7.34 53.62
C HIS A 751 11.97 8.43 52.52
N GLY A 752 10.82 9.05 52.23
CA GLY A 752 10.67 10.10 51.23
C GLY A 752 10.43 9.58 49.80
N ASP A 753 10.31 8.26 49.63
CA ASP A 753 9.96 7.56 48.40
C ASP A 753 8.45 7.52 48.21
N MET A 754 7.97 7.24 46.98
CA MET A 754 6.54 7.18 46.71
C MET A 754 5.90 5.93 47.29
N ASP A 755 4.89 6.14 48.13
CA ASP A 755 4.17 5.08 48.83
C ASP A 755 3.16 4.40 47.89
N CYS A 756 3.62 3.32 47.24
CA CYS A 756 2.83 2.58 46.27
C CYS A 756 1.64 1.85 46.91
N GLU A 757 1.72 1.50 48.20
CA GLU A 757 0.62 0.85 48.92
C GLU A 757 -0.51 1.86 49.19
N LYS A 758 -0.18 3.08 49.63
CA LYS A 758 -1.15 4.18 49.75
C LYS A 758 -1.76 4.59 48.42
N LEU A 759 -1.01 4.57 47.32
CA LEU A 759 -1.55 4.85 45.97
C LEU A 759 -2.58 3.78 45.54
N VAL A 760 -2.32 2.51 45.84
CA VAL A 760 -3.27 1.41 45.61
C VAL A 760 -4.51 1.55 46.50
N GLU A 761 -4.36 2.05 47.74
CA GLU A 761 -5.51 2.39 48.59
C GLU A 761 -6.33 3.57 48.02
N GLN A 762 -5.68 4.64 47.56
CA GLN A 762 -6.35 5.75 46.90
C GLN A 762 -7.10 5.31 45.64
N LEU A 763 -6.56 4.35 44.88
CA LEU A 763 -7.21 3.79 43.70
C LEU A 763 -8.54 3.08 44.03
N LYS A 764 -8.71 2.55 45.25
CA LYS A 764 -9.97 1.89 45.67
C LYS A 764 -11.14 2.86 45.79
N ASP A 765 -10.86 4.08 46.26
CA ASP A 765 -11.87 5.10 46.54
C ASP A 765 -11.95 6.17 45.44
N CYS A 766 -11.06 6.11 44.45
CA CYS A 766 -11.00 7.04 43.34
C CYS A 766 -12.14 6.80 42.34
N SER A 767 -13.04 7.77 42.18
CA SER A 767 -14.19 7.67 41.26
C SER A 767 -14.01 8.40 39.93
N ASN A 768 -12.89 9.11 39.73
CA ASN A 768 -12.58 9.85 38.51
C ASN A 768 -11.64 9.02 37.61
N LEU A 769 -11.98 8.86 36.33
CA LEU A 769 -11.16 8.11 35.37
C LEU A 769 -9.76 8.72 35.17
N GLN A 770 -9.64 10.05 35.25
CA GLN A 770 -8.39 10.76 35.05
C GLN A 770 -7.42 10.49 36.21
N ASP A 771 -7.90 10.63 37.45
CA ASP A 771 -7.13 10.35 38.66
C ASP A 771 -6.73 8.85 38.72
N GLN A 772 -7.64 7.94 38.32
CA GLN A 772 -7.31 6.51 38.17
C GLN A 772 -6.17 6.31 37.15
N ALA A 773 -6.18 7.03 36.02
CA ALA A 773 -5.14 6.95 35.01
C ALA A 773 -3.80 7.47 35.49
N ASP A 774 -3.78 8.59 36.22
CA ASP A 774 -2.55 9.19 36.76
C ASP A 774 -1.91 8.30 37.82
N ILE A 775 -2.73 7.72 38.73
CA ILE A 775 -2.26 6.74 39.72
C ILE A 775 -1.69 5.50 39.02
N LEU A 776 -2.41 4.94 38.05
CA LEU A 776 -1.95 3.75 37.32
C LEU A 776 -0.71 4.03 36.47
N TYR A 777 -0.57 5.22 35.89
CA TYR A 777 0.63 5.65 35.19
C TYR A 777 1.83 5.68 36.13
N ILE A 778 1.67 6.25 37.31
CA ILE A 778 2.71 6.27 38.34
C ILE A 778 3.13 4.84 38.70
N LEU A 779 2.17 3.96 38.99
CA LEU A 779 2.45 2.55 39.32
C LEU A 779 3.14 1.82 38.16
N TYR A 780 2.72 2.09 36.92
CA TYR A 780 3.34 1.54 35.72
C TYR A 780 4.82 1.95 35.59
N VAL A 781 5.15 3.22 35.80
CA VAL A 781 6.53 3.71 35.65
C VAL A 781 7.42 3.28 36.82
N VAL A 782 6.89 3.20 38.04
CA VAL A 782 7.66 2.83 39.25
C VAL A 782 7.86 1.32 39.35
N LYS A 783 6.78 0.53 39.21
CA LYS A 783 6.77 -0.91 39.51
C LYS A 783 6.70 -1.80 38.27
N GLY A 784 6.32 -1.24 37.12
CA GLY A 784 6.14 -1.97 35.87
C GLY A 784 4.73 -2.57 35.69
N PRO A 785 4.38 -2.99 34.46
CA PRO A 785 3.03 -3.46 34.12
C PRO A 785 2.63 -4.78 34.80
N ASN A 786 3.60 -5.63 35.11
CA ASN A 786 3.36 -6.97 35.68
C ASN A 786 3.32 -6.98 37.21
N TRP A 787 3.42 -5.81 37.85
CA TRP A 787 3.36 -5.73 39.31
C TRP A 787 1.95 -6.04 39.81
N ASP A 788 1.85 -6.98 40.74
CA ASP A 788 0.60 -7.37 41.40
C ASP A 788 0.23 -6.34 42.46
N THR A 789 -0.92 -5.68 42.27
CA THR A 789 -1.39 -4.64 43.18
C THR A 789 -2.10 -5.21 44.39
N ASN A 790 -2.41 -6.51 44.42
CA ASN A 790 -3.21 -7.15 45.48
C ASN A 790 -4.51 -6.40 45.80
N LEU A 791 -5.11 -5.77 44.77
CA LEU A 791 -6.27 -4.89 44.96
C LEU A 791 -7.42 -5.72 45.55
N SER A 792 -7.99 -5.24 46.66
CA SER A 792 -9.09 -5.92 47.38
C SER A 792 -8.76 -7.33 47.89
N GLY A 793 -7.47 -7.64 48.16
CA GLY A 793 -7.04 -8.91 48.74
C GLY A 793 -7.02 -10.08 47.75
N GLN A 794 -7.13 -9.81 46.45
CA GLN A 794 -7.04 -10.81 45.39
C GLN A 794 -5.61 -10.83 44.81
N HIS A 795 -4.95 -11.99 44.83
CA HIS A 795 -3.65 -12.19 44.18
C HIS A 795 -3.81 -12.36 42.67
N GLY A 796 -2.88 -11.80 41.90
CA GLY A 796 -2.84 -11.85 40.43
C GLY A 796 -3.51 -10.68 39.72
N VAL A 797 -3.79 -9.56 40.40
CA VAL A 797 -4.35 -8.35 39.78
C VAL A 797 -3.20 -7.40 39.44
N THR A 798 -2.76 -7.45 38.18
CA THR A 798 -1.61 -6.64 37.75
C THR A 798 -2.02 -5.22 37.35
N VAL A 799 -1.05 -4.28 37.37
CA VAL A 799 -1.23 -2.93 36.81
C VAL A 799 -1.75 -2.99 35.36
N HIS A 800 -1.29 -3.97 34.56
CA HIS A 800 -1.79 -4.21 33.20
C HIS A 800 -3.28 -4.58 33.17
N ASN A 801 -3.77 -5.38 34.10
CA ASN A 801 -5.19 -5.72 34.20
C ASN A 801 -6.04 -4.49 34.54
N LEU A 802 -5.58 -3.67 35.49
CA LEU A 802 -6.26 -2.44 35.88
C LEU A 802 -6.28 -1.40 34.75
N LEU A 803 -5.18 -1.24 34.01
CA LEU A 803 -5.13 -0.38 32.82
C LEU A 803 -6.06 -0.90 31.71
N SER A 804 -6.19 -2.22 31.54
CA SER A 804 -7.11 -2.83 30.56
C SER A 804 -8.58 -2.62 30.93
N GLU A 805 -8.91 -2.68 32.22
CA GLU A 805 -10.23 -2.31 32.72
C GLU A 805 -10.49 -0.81 32.53
N LEU A 806 -9.53 0.06 32.88
CA LEU A 806 -9.65 1.51 32.72
C LEU A 806 -9.82 1.90 31.24
N TYR A 807 -9.08 1.27 30.32
CA TYR A 807 -9.27 1.42 28.87
C TYR A 807 -10.73 1.18 28.47
N SER A 808 -11.34 0.12 29.01
CA SER A 808 -12.71 -0.25 28.68
C SER A 808 -13.72 0.74 29.26
N LYS A 809 -13.49 1.22 30.50
CA LYS A 809 -14.29 2.28 31.13
C LYS A 809 -14.18 3.61 30.39
N ALA A 810 -12.97 4.02 29.99
CA ALA A 810 -12.74 5.23 29.20
C ALA A 810 -13.47 5.13 27.84
N GLY A 811 -13.42 3.96 27.20
CA GLY A 811 -14.16 3.61 26.01
C GLY A 811 -15.67 3.82 26.12
N LEU A 812 -16.29 3.29 27.18
CA LEU A 812 -17.72 3.43 27.43
C LEU A 812 -18.15 4.89 27.68
N ASN A 813 -17.25 5.74 28.18
CA ASN A 813 -17.53 7.17 28.40
C ASN A 813 -17.09 8.05 27.22
N GLN A 814 -16.51 7.46 26.15
CA GLN A 814 -16.03 8.17 24.97
C GLN A 814 -15.00 9.28 25.28
N GLU A 815 -14.15 9.07 26.29
CA GLU A 815 -13.06 9.98 26.65
C GLU A 815 -11.84 9.74 25.74
N TRP A 816 -11.88 10.25 24.51
CA TRP A 816 -10.95 9.88 23.42
C TRP A 816 -9.47 10.15 23.71
N GLY A 817 -9.14 11.31 24.31
CA GLY A 817 -7.75 11.62 24.68
C GLY A 817 -7.20 10.63 25.70
N LEU A 818 -8.02 10.26 26.69
CA LEU A 818 -7.67 9.29 27.71
C LEU A 818 -7.53 7.87 27.13
N ILE A 819 -8.43 7.47 26.23
CA ILE A 819 -8.36 6.17 25.54
C ILE A 819 -7.06 6.06 24.72
N ARG A 820 -6.68 7.11 23.96
CA ARG A 820 -5.42 7.15 23.21
C ARG A 820 -4.22 7.04 24.14
N TYR A 821 -4.25 7.73 25.27
CA TYR A 821 -3.17 7.67 26.27
C TYR A 821 -3.00 6.27 26.89
N ILE A 822 -4.09 5.67 27.36
CA ILE A 822 -4.07 4.31 27.95
C ILE A 822 -3.66 3.27 26.89
N SER A 823 -4.12 3.43 25.64
CA SER A 823 -3.71 2.58 24.51
C SER A 823 -2.20 2.64 24.29
N GLY A 824 -1.61 3.83 24.42
CA GLY A 824 -0.16 4.04 24.38
C GLY A 824 0.58 3.26 25.48
N LEU A 825 0.08 3.32 26.72
CA LEU A 825 0.67 2.62 27.88
C LEU A 825 0.58 1.10 27.76
N LEU A 826 -0.56 0.60 27.29
CA LEU A 826 -0.81 -0.82 27.02
C LEU A 826 -0.08 -1.32 25.76
N ARG A 827 0.55 -0.42 24.98
CA ARG A 827 1.11 -0.71 23.67
C ARG A 827 0.14 -1.42 22.74
N LYS A 828 -1.13 -1.00 22.75
CA LYS A 828 -2.16 -1.56 21.86
C LYS A 828 -1.80 -1.26 20.42
N LYS A 829 -1.90 -2.29 19.58
CA LYS A 829 -1.73 -2.20 18.13
C LYS A 829 -3.09 -2.18 17.44
N VAL A 830 -3.22 -1.36 16.40
CA VAL A 830 -4.32 -1.55 15.45
C VAL A 830 -4.02 -2.81 14.66
N GLU A 831 -4.91 -3.78 14.77
CA GLU A 831 -4.71 -5.10 14.18
C GLU A 831 -4.54 -5.08 12.65
N VAL A 832 -5.24 -4.18 11.95
CA VAL A 832 -5.17 -4.01 10.48
C VAL A 832 -4.07 -3.05 10.01
N LEU A 833 -3.14 -2.66 10.90
CA LEU A 833 -2.13 -1.64 10.61
C LEU A 833 -1.13 -2.10 9.54
N ALA A 834 -0.70 -3.36 9.59
CA ALA A 834 0.24 -3.90 8.63
C ALA A 834 -0.38 -3.97 7.23
N GLU A 835 -1.64 -4.40 7.14
CA GLU A 835 -2.43 -4.39 5.90
C GLU A 835 -2.62 -2.95 5.37
N ALA A 836 -2.96 -1.99 6.25
CA ALA A 836 -3.10 -0.59 5.86
C ALA A 836 -1.79 0.02 5.31
N CYS A 837 -0.65 -0.30 5.94
CA CYS A 837 0.66 0.08 5.41
C CYS A 837 0.95 -0.59 4.06
N ALA A 838 0.66 -1.88 3.92
CA ALA A 838 0.86 -2.61 2.67
C ALA A 838 -0.01 -2.04 1.53
N ASP A 839 -1.27 -1.69 1.81
CA ASP A 839 -2.17 -1.03 0.87
C ASP A 839 -1.59 0.31 0.38
N LEU A 840 -1.10 1.17 1.29
CA LEU A 840 -0.49 2.45 0.91
C LEU A 840 0.77 2.26 0.06
N LEU A 841 1.65 1.34 0.46
CA LEU A 841 2.89 1.05 -0.26
C LEU A 841 2.62 0.43 -1.64
N SER A 842 1.62 -0.44 -1.75
CA SER A 842 1.23 -1.06 -3.02
C SER A 842 0.62 -0.04 -3.99
N HIS A 843 -0.04 1.01 -3.48
CA HIS A 843 -0.42 2.20 -4.25
C HIS A 843 0.75 3.16 -4.53
N GLN A 844 1.99 2.72 -4.30
CA GLN A 844 3.23 3.47 -4.52
C GLN A 844 3.32 4.74 -3.67
N LYS A 845 2.81 4.68 -2.44
CA LYS A 845 2.91 5.74 -1.44
C LYS A 845 3.90 5.31 -0.35
N GLN A 846 5.12 5.86 -0.39
CA GLN A 846 6.08 5.69 0.70
C GLN A 846 5.54 6.36 1.97
N LEU A 847 5.81 5.80 3.14
CA LEU A 847 5.35 6.35 4.41
C LEU A 847 6.55 6.82 5.21
N THR A 848 6.40 7.93 5.95
CA THR A 848 7.33 8.28 7.03
C THR A 848 6.58 8.52 8.32
N VAL A 849 7.14 8.02 9.42
CA VAL A 849 6.59 8.19 10.77
C VAL A 849 7.58 8.97 11.63
N GLY A 850 7.07 9.73 12.59
CA GLY A 850 7.86 10.72 13.35
C GLY A 850 7.92 12.08 12.65
N LEU A 851 8.45 13.08 13.36
CA LEU A 851 8.63 14.44 12.87
C LEU A 851 10.06 14.64 12.33
N PRO A 852 10.25 15.41 11.24
CA PRO A 852 11.58 15.73 10.72
C PRO A 852 12.39 16.64 11.66
N PRO A 853 13.72 16.71 11.50
CA PRO A 853 14.56 15.93 10.57
C PRO A 853 14.96 14.53 11.12
N GLU A 854 15.60 13.72 10.28
CA GLU A 854 16.24 12.46 10.71
C GLU A 854 17.20 12.70 11.89
N PRO A 855 17.31 11.78 12.88
CA PRO A 855 16.87 10.38 12.89
C PRO A 855 15.48 10.13 13.50
N ARG A 856 14.73 11.19 13.85
CA ARG A 856 13.37 11.07 14.44
C ARG A 856 12.35 10.61 13.41
N GLU A 857 12.44 11.13 12.19
CA GLU A 857 11.67 10.63 11.07
C GLU A 857 12.25 9.29 10.57
N LYS A 858 11.38 8.30 10.39
CA LYS A 858 11.71 6.96 9.89
C LYS A 858 10.93 6.68 8.61
N THR A 859 11.62 6.29 7.54
CA THR A 859 10.99 5.93 6.27
C THR A 859 10.64 4.45 6.23
N ILE A 860 9.41 4.16 5.81
CA ILE A 860 8.91 2.82 5.52
C ILE A 860 8.75 2.73 4.00
N SER A 861 9.64 1.95 3.37
CA SER A 861 9.70 1.78 1.90
C SER A 861 9.21 0.41 1.42
N ALA A 862 9.01 -0.53 2.33
CA ALA A 862 8.49 -1.88 2.06
C ALA A 862 7.58 -2.32 3.22
N PRO A 863 6.62 -3.23 2.97
CA PRO A 863 5.79 -3.79 4.03
C PRO A 863 6.66 -4.43 5.12
N LEU A 864 6.33 -4.16 6.37
CA LEU A 864 7.06 -4.68 7.53
C LEU A 864 6.16 -5.65 8.32
N PRO A 865 6.73 -6.69 8.95
CA PRO A 865 6.00 -7.52 9.89
C PRO A 865 5.30 -6.68 10.97
N PRO A 866 4.10 -7.07 11.44
CA PRO A 866 3.30 -6.25 12.37
C PRO A 866 4.05 -5.82 13.65
N GLU A 867 4.90 -6.69 14.19
CA GLU A 867 5.68 -6.42 15.40
C GLU A 867 6.79 -5.39 15.16
N GLU A 868 7.49 -5.50 14.03
CA GLU A 868 8.55 -4.57 13.63
C GLU A 868 7.97 -3.19 13.29
N LEU A 869 6.84 -3.15 12.57
CA LEU A 869 6.12 -1.92 12.26
C LEU A 869 5.68 -1.18 13.53
N THR A 870 5.09 -1.91 14.49
CA THR A 870 4.65 -1.33 15.77
C THR A 870 5.85 -0.77 16.52
N LYS A 871 6.93 -1.54 16.63
CA LYS A 871 8.16 -1.11 17.29
C LYS A 871 8.73 0.17 16.65
N LEU A 872 8.79 0.23 15.32
CA LEU A 872 9.28 1.38 14.57
C LEU A 872 8.45 2.65 14.84
N ILE A 873 7.12 2.54 14.89
CA ILE A 873 6.23 3.67 15.20
C ILE A 873 6.49 4.19 16.62
N TYR A 874 6.54 3.30 17.62
CA TYR A 874 6.81 3.72 19.00
C TYR A 874 8.22 4.33 19.16
N GLU A 875 9.23 3.83 18.45
CA GLU A 875 10.58 4.41 18.43
C GLU A 875 10.60 5.81 17.79
N ALA A 876 9.88 6.00 16.67
CA ALA A 876 9.79 7.28 15.97
C ALA A 876 9.00 8.35 16.75
N SER A 877 8.00 7.94 17.53
CA SER A 877 7.22 8.84 18.41
C SER A 877 7.97 9.26 19.69
N GLY A 878 9.14 8.68 19.98
CA GLY A 878 9.97 9.08 21.12
C GLY A 878 9.30 8.85 22.47
N GLN A 879 9.12 9.90 23.28
CA GLN A 879 8.52 9.78 24.61
C GLN A 879 6.99 10.00 24.62
N ASP A 880 6.41 10.45 23.51
CA ASP A 880 4.98 10.75 23.41
C ASP A 880 4.20 9.54 22.89
N ILE A 881 3.87 8.64 23.82
CA ILE A 881 3.17 7.38 23.55
C ILE A 881 1.81 7.56 22.87
N SER A 882 1.13 8.69 23.09
CA SER A 882 -0.18 8.98 22.49
C SER A 882 -0.07 9.35 21.00
N ILE A 883 1.05 9.96 20.58
CA ILE A 883 1.33 10.24 19.16
C ILE A 883 1.53 8.92 18.39
N ALA A 884 2.11 7.90 19.03
CA ALA A 884 2.26 6.59 18.42
C ALA A 884 0.89 5.97 18.08
N VAL A 885 -0.10 6.12 18.95
CA VAL A 885 -1.47 5.65 18.71
C VAL A 885 -2.15 6.47 17.62
N LEU A 886 -2.03 7.80 17.67
CA LEU A 886 -2.57 8.67 16.62
C LEU A 886 -1.94 8.38 15.25
N THR A 887 -0.64 8.10 15.20
CA THR A 887 0.07 7.71 13.97
C THR A 887 -0.55 6.44 13.37
N GLN A 888 -0.88 5.44 14.20
CA GLN A 888 -1.57 4.24 13.75
C GLN A 888 -2.98 4.55 13.18
N GLU A 889 -3.76 5.42 13.82
CA GLU A 889 -5.06 5.86 13.32
C GLU A 889 -4.95 6.53 11.93
N ILE A 890 -4.04 7.50 11.79
CA ILE A 890 -3.87 8.26 10.55
C ILE A 890 -3.44 7.34 9.41
N VAL A 891 -2.56 6.37 9.64
CA VAL A 891 -2.18 5.37 8.63
C VAL A 891 -3.40 4.58 8.15
N VAL A 892 -4.25 4.12 9.07
CA VAL A 892 -5.48 3.39 8.71
C VAL A 892 -6.44 4.28 7.93
N TYR A 893 -6.62 5.54 8.33
CA TYR A 893 -7.50 6.47 7.60
C TYR A 893 -6.99 6.79 6.20
N LEU A 894 -5.67 6.96 6.04
CA LEU A 894 -5.05 7.14 4.73
C LEU A 894 -5.27 5.92 3.84
N ALA A 895 -5.13 4.71 4.39
CA ALA A 895 -5.43 3.47 3.66
C ALA A 895 -6.92 3.38 3.25
N MET A 896 -7.84 3.80 4.13
CA MET A 896 -9.27 3.90 3.78
C MET A 896 -9.50 4.90 2.63
N TYR A 897 -8.82 6.05 2.64
CA TYR A 897 -8.97 7.06 1.59
C TYR A 897 -8.31 6.67 0.27
N VAL A 898 -7.14 6.01 0.28
CA VAL A 898 -6.48 5.60 -0.97
C VAL A 898 -7.33 4.57 -1.73
N ARG A 899 -8.04 3.70 -0.99
CA ARG A 899 -9.01 2.74 -1.53
C ARG A 899 -10.28 3.42 -2.05
N ALA A 900 -10.89 4.31 -1.25
CA ALA A 900 -12.20 4.87 -1.57
C ALA A 900 -12.14 6.06 -2.56
N GLN A 901 -11.08 6.88 -2.48
CA GLN A 901 -10.88 8.10 -3.28
C GLN A 901 -9.39 8.25 -3.68
N PRO A 902 -8.85 7.39 -4.57
CA PRO A 902 -7.45 7.43 -4.99
C PRO A 902 -7.01 8.80 -5.55
N SER A 903 -7.95 9.57 -6.11
CA SER A 903 -7.71 10.90 -6.66
C SER A 903 -7.16 11.92 -5.65
N LEU A 904 -7.35 11.69 -4.34
CA LEU A 904 -6.79 12.54 -3.29
C LEU A 904 -5.26 12.47 -3.22
N PHE A 905 -4.64 11.42 -3.77
CA PHE A 905 -3.21 11.12 -3.65
C PHE A 905 -2.44 11.32 -4.96
N VAL A 906 -3.03 11.99 -5.95
CA VAL A 906 -2.40 12.24 -7.25
C VAL A 906 -1.12 13.04 -7.06
N GLU A 907 -0.02 12.58 -7.68
CA GLU A 907 1.33 13.20 -7.61
C GLU A 907 1.88 13.39 -6.17
N MET A 908 1.39 12.59 -5.22
CA MET A 908 1.98 12.45 -3.88
C MET A 908 2.68 11.09 -3.81
N LEU A 909 4.01 11.04 -3.74
CA LEU A 909 4.73 9.75 -3.67
C LEU A 909 5.08 9.36 -2.23
N ARG A 910 5.20 10.33 -1.32
CA ARG A 910 5.53 10.11 0.09
C ARG A 910 4.53 10.78 1.03
N LEU A 911 3.95 10.01 1.96
CA LEU A 911 3.05 10.50 3.00
C LEU A 911 3.81 10.62 4.31
N ARG A 912 4.07 11.86 4.73
CA ARG A 912 4.82 12.17 5.95
C ARG A 912 3.86 12.34 7.12
N ILE A 913 3.58 11.23 7.82
CA ILE A 913 2.50 11.16 8.81
C ILE A 913 2.68 12.19 9.93
N GLY A 914 3.92 12.39 10.40
CA GLY A 914 4.21 13.41 11.41
C GLY A 914 3.87 14.84 10.95
N LEU A 915 4.23 15.20 9.72
CA LEU A 915 3.91 16.52 9.16
C LEU A 915 2.41 16.69 8.93
N ILE A 916 1.70 15.62 8.53
CA ILE A 916 0.24 15.65 8.40
C ILE A 916 -0.42 15.94 9.76
N ILE A 917 0.02 15.26 10.84
CA ILE A 917 -0.46 15.52 12.20
C ILE A 917 -0.16 16.97 12.62
N GLN A 918 1.03 17.47 12.29
CA GLN A 918 1.43 18.84 12.60
C GLN A 918 0.54 19.88 11.90
N VAL A 919 0.23 19.65 10.62
CA VAL A 919 -0.68 20.46 9.83
C VAL A 919 -2.09 20.42 10.43
N MET A 920 -2.59 19.26 10.83
CA MET A 920 -3.90 19.12 11.47
C MET A 920 -3.98 19.96 12.77
N ALA A 921 -2.95 19.90 13.62
CA ALA A 921 -2.88 20.70 14.84
C ALA A 921 -2.82 22.21 14.54
N THR A 922 -2.03 22.62 13.53
CA THR A 922 -1.89 24.02 13.12
C THR A 922 -3.21 24.58 12.56
N GLU A 923 -3.94 23.77 11.79
CA GLU A 923 -5.25 24.16 11.26
C GLU A 923 -6.32 24.29 12.35
N LEU A 924 -6.28 23.43 13.37
CA LEU A 924 -7.12 23.59 14.55
C LEU A 924 -6.77 24.85 15.34
N ALA A 925 -5.48 25.13 15.56
CA ALA A 925 -5.03 26.33 16.26
C ALA A 925 -5.55 27.62 15.60
N ARG A 926 -5.43 27.67 14.26
CA ARG A 926 -5.93 28.79 13.46
C ARG A 926 -7.45 28.89 13.50
N SER A 927 -8.16 27.78 13.27
CA SER A 927 -9.63 27.82 13.15
C SER A 927 -10.31 28.10 14.50
N LEU A 928 -9.72 27.64 15.61
CA LEU A 928 -10.22 27.87 16.96
C LEU A 928 -9.65 29.14 17.62
N ASN A 929 -8.73 29.85 16.96
CA ASN A 929 -7.98 30.99 17.51
C ASN A 929 -7.37 30.67 18.89
N CYS A 930 -6.73 29.50 19.04
CA CYS A 930 -6.16 29.04 20.30
C CYS A 930 -4.64 28.84 20.23
N SER A 931 -4.01 28.61 21.39
CA SER A 931 -2.58 28.31 21.47
C SER A 931 -2.26 26.94 20.84
N GLY A 932 -1.01 26.75 20.41
CA GLY A 932 -0.57 25.46 19.85
C GLY A 932 -0.75 24.28 20.82
N GLU A 933 -0.61 24.51 22.11
CA GLU A 933 -0.83 23.52 23.16
C GLU A 933 -2.31 23.13 23.27
N GLU A 934 -3.21 24.12 23.31
CA GLU A 934 -4.66 23.91 23.33
C GLU A 934 -5.15 23.22 22.04
N ALA A 935 -4.53 23.52 20.90
CA ALA A 935 -4.86 22.89 19.63
C ALA A 935 -4.45 21.41 19.58
N SER A 936 -3.25 21.08 20.09
CA SER A 936 -2.79 19.68 20.22
C SER A 936 -3.67 18.88 21.17
N GLU A 937 -4.10 19.47 22.27
CA GLU A 937 -5.03 18.83 23.21
C GLU A 937 -6.41 18.61 22.58
N SER A 938 -6.92 19.62 21.88
CA SER A 938 -8.16 19.54 21.11
C SER A 938 -8.10 18.42 20.06
N LEU A 939 -6.97 18.29 19.34
CA LEU A 939 -6.73 17.23 18.38
C LEU A 939 -6.80 15.85 19.03
N MET A 940 -6.13 15.66 20.18
CA MET A 940 -6.12 14.39 20.91
C MET A 940 -7.50 13.99 21.46
N ASN A 941 -8.40 14.95 21.64
CA ASN A 941 -9.76 14.71 22.13
C ASN A 941 -10.82 14.53 21.03
N LEU A 942 -10.47 14.66 19.75
CA LEU A 942 -11.40 14.40 18.65
C LEU A 942 -11.83 12.92 18.62
N SER A 943 -13.09 12.67 18.27
CA SER A 943 -13.55 11.31 17.98
C SER A 943 -12.80 10.74 16.77
N PRO A 944 -12.71 9.40 16.62
CA PRO A 944 -12.20 8.76 15.42
C PRO A 944 -12.82 9.30 14.12
N PHE A 945 -14.15 9.52 14.09
CA PHE A 945 -14.84 10.06 12.94
C PHE A 945 -14.43 11.50 12.63
N ASP A 946 -14.38 12.38 13.64
CA ASP A 946 -13.99 13.78 13.46
C ASP A 946 -12.52 13.92 13.03
N MET A 947 -11.63 13.09 13.61
CA MET A 947 -10.22 13.00 13.21
C MET A 947 -10.09 12.62 11.73
N LYS A 948 -10.84 11.60 11.28
CA LYS A 948 -10.87 11.14 9.90
C LYS A 948 -11.41 12.22 8.95
N ASN A 949 -12.43 12.98 9.36
CA ASN A 949 -12.99 14.08 8.56
C ASN A 949 -12.01 15.26 8.44
N LEU A 950 -11.35 15.63 9.55
CA LEU A 950 -10.30 16.65 9.52
C LEU A 950 -9.22 16.27 8.50
N LEU A 951 -8.75 15.02 8.53
CA LEU A 951 -7.77 14.51 7.56
C LEU A 951 -8.27 14.62 6.10
N HIS A 952 -9.54 14.29 5.82
CA HIS A 952 -10.11 14.44 4.47
C HIS A 952 -10.06 15.88 3.98
N HIS A 953 -10.41 16.84 4.84
CA HIS A 953 -10.38 18.25 4.49
C HIS A 953 -8.95 18.74 4.21
N ILE A 954 -7.96 18.27 4.98
CA ILE A 954 -6.53 18.54 4.72
C ILE A 954 -6.11 18.01 3.35
N LEU A 955 -6.41 16.74 3.04
CA LEU A 955 -5.99 16.10 1.79
C LEU A 955 -6.72 16.66 0.56
N SER A 956 -8.02 16.92 0.68
CA SER A 956 -8.82 17.51 -0.41
C SER A 956 -8.43 18.96 -0.69
N GLY A 957 -7.83 19.64 0.30
CA GLY A 957 -7.43 21.03 0.20
C GLY A 957 -8.59 21.99 -0.04
N LYS A 958 -9.83 21.58 0.28
CA LYS A 958 -11.01 22.44 0.30
C LYS A 958 -11.01 23.33 1.54
N GLU A 959 -11.71 24.46 1.48
CA GLU A 959 -11.93 25.29 2.66
C GLU A 959 -12.95 24.61 3.59
N PHE A 960 -12.69 24.69 4.89
CA PHE A 960 -13.55 24.13 5.93
C PHE A 960 -13.52 25.05 7.16
N GLY A 961 -14.65 25.12 7.85
CA GLY A 961 -14.79 25.82 9.12
C GLY A 961 -14.72 24.85 10.27
N VAL A 962 -14.14 25.28 11.39
CA VAL A 962 -14.12 24.54 12.65
C VAL A 962 -14.71 25.44 13.72
N GLU A 963 -15.77 24.97 14.36
CA GLU A 963 -16.45 25.71 15.42
C GLU A 963 -16.50 24.88 16.72
N ARG A 964 -16.44 25.56 17.88
CA ARG A 964 -16.76 24.92 19.16
C ARG A 964 -18.27 24.78 19.25
N SER A 965 -18.79 23.58 19.10
CA SER A 965 -20.21 23.27 19.24
C SER A 965 -20.64 23.41 20.70
N VAL A 966 -21.66 24.24 20.95
CA VAL A 966 -22.38 24.29 22.22
C VAL A 966 -23.37 23.12 22.26
N ARG A 967 -23.06 22.03 22.98
CA ARG A 967 -24.01 20.91 23.14
C ARG A 967 -25.23 21.34 23.98
N PRO A 968 -26.43 20.80 23.73
CA PRO A 968 -27.55 20.86 24.67
C PRO A 968 -27.16 20.19 26.01
N ILE A 969 -27.73 20.69 27.10
CA ILE A 969 -27.40 20.46 28.53
C ILE A 969 -27.42 18.97 29.00
N HIS A 970 -27.65 17.99 28.13
CA HIS A 970 -27.88 16.58 28.49
C HIS A 970 -26.78 15.57 28.08
N SER A 971 -25.60 16.00 27.63
CA SER A 971 -24.49 15.09 27.30
C SER A 971 -23.39 15.15 28.37
N SER A 972 -23.04 14.01 28.97
CA SER A 972 -22.09 13.87 30.08
C SER A 972 -20.60 13.79 29.67
N ALA A 973 -20.26 14.14 28.43
CA ALA A 973 -18.86 14.17 27.98
C ALA A 973 -18.20 15.50 28.41
N SER A 974 -17.04 15.43 29.04
CA SER A 974 -16.35 16.55 29.69
C SER A 974 -15.65 17.54 28.73
N SER A 975 -15.65 17.27 27.41
CA SER A 975 -14.92 18.06 26.41
C SER A 975 -15.85 18.83 25.45
N PRO A 976 -15.52 20.09 25.08
CA PRO A 976 -16.27 20.84 24.07
C PRO A 976 -16.20 20.11 22.72
N ALA A 977 -17.37 19.77 22.15
CA ALA A 977 -17.41 19.12 20.85
C ALA A 977 -16.95 20.09 19.76
N ILE A 978 -15.99 19.68 18.95
CA ILE A 978 -15.54 20.44 17.78
C ILE A 978 -16.38 19.96 16.59
N SER A 979 -17.07 20.87 15.91
CA SER A 979 -17.78 20.55 14.68
C SER A 979 -17.00 21.08 13.47
N ILE A 980 -16.83 20.22 12.46
CA ILE A 980 -16.12 20.53 11.21
C ILE A 980 -17.16 20.58 10.08
N HIS A 981 -17.24 21.71 9.37
CA HIS A 981 -18.21 21.91 8.30
C HIS A 981 -17.53 22.40 7.02
N GLU A 982 -18.02 21.93 5.86
CA GLU A 982 -17.57 22.41 4.54
C GLU A 982 -18.09 23.85 4.33
N VAL A 983 -17.20 24.75 3.87
CA VAL A 983 -17.57 26.14 3.52
C VAL A 983 -17.79 26.19 2.00
N ASP A 984 -18.96 26.68 1.56
CA ASP A 984 -19.31 26.76 0.14
C ASP A 984 -18.29 27.59 -0.67
N HIS A 985 -18.06 27.17 -1.92
CA HIS A 985 -16.99 27.64 -2.81
C HIS A 985 -16.82 29.16 -2.90
N THR A 986 -15.79 29.71 -2.24
CA THR A 986 -15.14 30.94 -2.67
C THR A 986 -14.27 30.60 -3.90
N GLY A 987 -14.76 30.94 -5.10
CA GLY A 987 -14.29 30.33 -6.35
C GLY A 987 -12.81 30.58 -6.70
N VAL A 988 -11.95 29.55 -6.64
CA VAL A 988 -10.56 29.64 -7.14
C VAL A 988 -10.08 28.41 -7.94
N THR A 989 -10.76 27.26 -7.91
CA THR A 989 -10.26 26.00 -8.50
C THR A 989 -10.16 25.94 -10.05
N LYS A 990 -10.50 27.02 -10.77
CA LYS A 990 -10.40 27.08 -12.25
C LYS A 990 -9.20 27.89 -12.80
N THR A 991 -8.37 28.52 -11.95
CA THR A 991 -7.44 29.57 -12.40
C THR A 991 -6.03 29.10 -12.81
N GLU A 992 -5.61 27.88 -12.50
CA GLU A 992 -4.24 27.40 -12.80
C GLU A 992 -3.95 27.22 -14.31
N ARG A 993 -4.95 26.87 -15.14
CA ARG A 993 -4.75 26.69 -16.59
C ARG A 993 -4.63 28.01 -17.38
N SER A 994 -5.23 29.10 -16.90
CA SER A 994 -5.25 30.39 -17.61
C SER A 994 -4.01 31.25 -17.32
N GLY A 995 -3.37 31.08 -16.16
CA GLY A 995 -2.13 31.81 -15.82
C GLY A 995 -0.91 31.30 -16.60
N ILE A 996 -0.75 29.98 -16.72
CA ILE A 996 0.40 29.34 -17.39
C ILE A 996 0.42 29.62 -18.90
N THR A 997 -0.75 29.68 -19.55
CA THR A 997 -0.85 29.99 -20.99
C THR A 997 -0.42 31.43 -21.31
N ARG A 998 -0.72 32.39 -20.42
CA ARG A 998 -0.28 33.79 -20.54
C ARG A 998 1.22 33.94 -20.23
N LEU A 999 1.73 33.23 -19.22
CA LEU A 999 3.17 33.16 -18.94
C LEU A 999 3.96 32.60 -20.15
N ARG A 1000 3.44 31.56 -20.81
CA ARG A 1000 4.06 30.98 -22.02
C ARG A 1000 4.16 31.98 -23.18
N SER A 1001 3.17 32.86 -23.36
CA SER A 1001 3.24 33.91 -24.39
C SER A 1001 4.26 35.00 -24.04
N ASP A 1002 4.34 35.37 -22.76
CA ASP A 1002 5.25 36.43 -22.29
C ASP A 1002 6.71 35.98 -22.36
N MET A 1003 7.01 34.73 -21.98
CA MET A 1003 8.34 34.15 -22.13
C MET A 1003 8.76 34.05 -23.60
N LYS A 1004 7.89 33.57 -24.50
CA LYS A 1004 8.17 33.51 -25.94
C LYS A 1004 8.46 34.88 -26.57
N GLN A 1005 7.80 35.95 -26.08
CA GLN A 1005 8.10 37.32 -26.51
C GLN A 1005 9.45 37.81 -25.97
N MET A 1006 9.83 37.41 -24.75
CA MET A 1006 11.10 37.80 -24.13
C MET A 1006 12.30 37.09 -24.77
N THR A 1007 12.22 35.78 -25.07
CA THR A 1007 13.29 35.04 -25.77
C THR A 1007 13.56 35.63 -27.16
N ARG A 1008 12.51 36.08 -27.87
CA ARG A 1008 12.66 36.78 -29.15
C ARG A 1008 13.33 38.14 -29.04
N ARG A 1009 13.27 38.82 -27.89
CA ARG A 1009 13.99 40.08 -27.66
C ARG A 1009 15.48 39.82 -27.40
N VAL A 1010 15.82 38.76 -26.69
CA VAL A 1010 17.22 38.39 -26.41
C VAL A 1010 17.95 37.92 -27.68
N SER A 1011 17.28 37.22 -28.60
CA SER A 1011 17.85 36.87 -29.91
C SER A 1011 17.94 38.04 -30.90
N ALA A 1012 17.28 39.17 -30.63
CA ALA A 1012 17.28 40.35 -31.51
C ALA A 1012 18.34 41.40 -31.11
N ASP A 1013 18.95 41.30 -29.93
CA ASP A 1013 19.90 42.29 -29.42
C ASP A 1013 21.37 42.08 -29.89
N GLU A 1014 21.66 41.11 -30.76
CA GLU A 1014 22.98 40.98 -31.41
C GLU A 1014 23.13 41.78 -32.72
N GLN A 1015 22.09 42.47 -33.18
CA GLN A 1015 22.19 43.38 -34.33
C GLN A 1015 21.42 44.66 -34.03
N PHE A 1016 22.12 45.71 -33.60
CA PHE A 1016 21.89 47.12 -33.96
C PHE A 1016 22.60 48.06 -32.96
N PHE A 1017 23.91 48.23 -33.14
CA PHE A 1017 24.57 49.48 -32.75
C PHE A 1017 24.49 50.44 -33.95
N SER A 1018 23.79 51.57 -33.78
CA SER A 1018 24.26 52.93 -34.10
C SER A 1018 23.14 53.88 -34.58
N VAL A 1019 23.28 55.12 -34.11
CA VAL A 1019 22.73 56.41 -34.59
C VAL A 1019 21.35 56.86 -34.05
N GLY A 1020 21.38 57.92 -33.24
CA GLY A 1020 20.70 59.17 -33.59
C GLY A 1020 19.53 59.64 -32.72
N GLN A 1021 19.77 60.72 -31.98
CA GLN A 1021 18.83 61.62 -31.28
C GLN A 1021 17.46 61.86 -31.96
N THR A 1022 16.39 62.01 -31.18
CA THR A 1022 15.69 63.30 -30.93
C THR A 1022 14.42 63.14 -30.08
N VAL A 1023 14.19 64.14 -29.23
CA VAL A 1023 13.04 64.34 -28.35
C VAL A 1023 11.86 64.90 -29.16
N SER A 1024 10.65 64.35 -29.03
CA SER A 1024 9.40 65.09 -29.26
C SER A 1024 8.15 64.33 -28.78
N SER A 1025 7.37 65.04 -27.98
CA SER A 1025 6.00 64.81 -27.53
C SER A 1025 4.99 64.39 -28.61
N SER A 1026 3.99 63.59 -28.25
CA SER A 1026 2.59 64.05 -28.15
C SER A 1026 1.57 62.89 -28.01
N VAL A 1027 0.44 63.27 -27.45
CA VAL A 1027 -0.72 62.54 -26.97
C VAL A 1027 -1.68 62.22 -28.12
N HIS A 1028 -2.25 61.00 -28.18
CA HIS A 1028 -3.70 60.74 -28.22
C HIS A 1028 -4.09 59.29 -28.62
N SER A 1029 -4.88 58.67 -27.73
CA SER A 1029 -6.19 58.04 -27.96
C SER A 1029 -6.37 56.95 -29.04
N SER A 1030 -6.84 55.78 -28.57
CA SER A 1030 -7.99 55.12 -29.20
C SER A 1030 -8.74 54.21 -28.20
N LYS A 1031 -10.03 54.54 -28.01
CA LYS A 1031 -11.06 53.79 -27.27
C LYS A 1031 -11.58 52.60 -28.10
N SER A 1032 -12.04 51.54 -27.43
CA SER A 1032 -13.43 51.00 -27.54
C SER A 1032 -13.51 49.49 -27.23
N ALA A 1033 -14.28 49.10 -26.21
CA ALA A 1033 -15.15 47.93 -26.22
C ALA A 1033 -16.17 48.03 -25.07
N ARG A 1034 -17.35 47.42 -25.28
CA ARG A 1034 -18.67 47.81 -24.77
C ARG A 1034 -19.04 47.26 -23.38
N LYS A 1035 -19.94 48.01 -22.73
CA LYS A 1035 -20.67 47.73 -21.49
C LYS A 1035 -21.67 46.56 -21.62
N GLY A 1036 -21.78 45.77 -20.54
CA GLY A 1036 -22.98 45.05 -20.13
C GLY A 1036 -23.47 45.61 -18.79
N THR A 1037 -24.77 45.80 -18.67
CA THR A 1037 -25.53 46.55 -17.66
C THR A 1037 -25.72 45.83 -16.32
N ALA A 1038 -25.59 46.56 -15.20
CA ALA A 1038 -26.08 46.19 -13.86
C ALA A 1038 -27.32 47.04 -13.50
N PRO A 1039 -28.27 46.56 -12.68
CA PRO A 1039 -29.44 47.33 -12.26
C PRO A 1039 -29.14 48.24 -11.05
N HIS A 1040 -29.84 49.37 -11.04
CA HIS A 1040 -29.74 50.47 -10.07
C HIS A 1040 -30.28 50.13 -8.67
N ALA A 1041 -29.60 50.63 -7.63
CA ALA A 1041 -30.18 50.95 -6.32
C ALA A 1041 -29.68 52.34 -5.86
N HIS A 1042 -30.58 53.11 -5.25
CA HIS A 1042 -30.43 54.53 -4.88
C HIS A 1042 -29.48 54.77 -3.68
N PRO A 1043 -28.95 55.99 -3.50
CA PRO A 1043 -27.99 56.31 -2.44
C PRO A 1043 -28.65 56.99 -1.24
N SER A 1044 -28.51 56.39 -0.05
CA SER A 1044 -28.59 57.08 1.24
C SER A 1044 -28.18 56.09 2.33
N ASP A 1045 -26.97 56.16 2.84
CA ASP A 1045 -26.70 56.86 4.11
C ASP A 1045 -25.20 56.74 4.45
N SER A 1046 -24.69 57.74 5.14
CA SER A 1046 -23.29 57.92 5.45
C SER A 1046 -22.89 57.05 6.64
N GLY A 1047 -22.15 55.97 6.39
CA GLY A 1047 -21.51 55.15 7.42
C GLY A 1047 -20.28 54.48 6.84
N GLY A 1048 -19.10 54.81 7.36
CA GLY A 1048 -17.83 54.30 6.87
C GLY A 1048 -17.76 52.77 6.96
N TYR A 1049 -17.91 52.09 5.83
CA TYR A 1049 -17.47 50.71 5.68
C TYR A 1049 -15.94 50.70 5.60
N ARG A 1050 -15.28 50.44 6.75
CA ARG A 1050 -14.00 49.75 6.71
C ARG A 1050 -14.25 48.43 6.02
N ILE A 1051 -13.67 48.25 4.83
CA ILE A 1051 -13.53 46.93 4.21
C ILE A 1051 -12.82 46.06 5.25
N ASN A 1052 -13.44 44.95 5.63
CA ASN A 1052 -12.92 44.02 6.62
C ASN A 1052 -11.76 43.24 5.97
N TRP A 1053 -10.54 43.81 6.02
CA TRP A 1053 -9.32 43.23 5.46
C TRP A 1053 -8.77 42.03 6.27
N GLY A 1054 -9.42 41.65 7.37
CA GLY A 1054 -8.89 40.66 8.33
C GLY A 1054 -9.13 39.19 7.99
N GLU A 1055 -10.08 38.84 7.10
CA GLU A 1055 -10.41 37.44 6.78
C GLU A 1055 -9.72 36.90 5.52
N GLN A 1056 -9.12 37.77 4.68
CA GLN A 1056 -8.41 37.37 3.46
C GLN A 1056 -6.89 37.19 3.63
N GLN A 1057 -6.38 37.46 4.83
CA GLN A 1057 -4.95 37.39 5.14
C GLN A 1057 -4.58 35.92 5.44
N GLU A 1058 -3.50 35.40 4.82
CA GLU A 1058 -2.92 34.05 4.98
C GLU A 1058 -3.49 32.88 4.14
N GLN A 1059 -4.37 33.12 3.18
CA GLN A 1059 -4.99 32.05 2.38
C GLN A 1059 -3.96 31.26 1.53
N TRP A 1060 -2.99 31.95 0.91
CA TRP A 1060 -2.00 31.30 0.05
C TRP A 1060 -0.84 30.74 0.85
N LEU A 1061 -0.43 31.41 1.93
CA LEU A 1061 0.55 30.88 2.87
C LEU A 1061 0.07 29.53 3.43
N ARG A 1062 -1.20 29.47 3.84
CA ARG A 1062 -1.86 28.23 4.25
C ARG A 1062 -1.76 27.15 3.16
N ARG A 1063 -2.15 27.46 1.93
CA ARG A 1063 -2.10 26.48 0.83
C ARG A 1063 -0.68 25.97 0.57
N ARG A 1064 0.33 26.83 0.62
CA ARG A 1064 1.73 26.43 0.45
C ARG A 1064 2.23 25.56 1.59
N ARG A 1065 1.83 25.85 2.83
CA ARG A 1065 2.13 24.98 4.00
C ARG A 1065 1.54 23.59 3.81
N LEU A 1066 0.27 23.50 3.40
CA LEU A 1066 -0.40 22.24 3.12
C LEU A 1066 0.33 21.46 2.01
N ASP A 1067 0.47 22.07 0.83
CA ASP A 1067 1.01 21.42 -0.36
C ASP A 1067 2.48 21.05 -0.19
N GLY A 1068 3.26 21.91 0.47
CA GLY A 1068 4.65 21.64 0.83
C GLY A 1068 4.78 20.52 1.86
N ALA A 1069 3.90 20.43 2.87
CA ALA A 1069 3.98 19.40 3.91
C ALA A 1069 3.68 18.00 3.37
N ILE A 1070 2.76 17.90 2.40
CA ILE A 1070 2.36 16.65 1.74
C ILE A 1070 3.10 16.40 0.42
N ASN A 1071 4.03 17.29 0.02
CA ASN A 1071 4.77 17.27 -1.25
C ASN A 1071 3.90 17.12 -2.50
N ARG A 1072 2.76 17.81 -2.57
CA ARG A 1072 1.86 17.71 -3.73
C ARG A 1072 2.35 18.60 -4.87
N VAL A 1073 2.70 17.99 -6.00
CA VAL A 1073 3.13 18.68 -7.23
C VAL A 1073 2.09 18.57 -8.35
N LEU A 1074 2.24 19.35 -9.42
CA LEU A 1074 1.35 19.25 -10.58
C LEU A 1074 1.64 18.00 -11.42
N VAL A 1075 0.61 17.50 -12.12
CA VAL A 1075 0.72 16.35 -13.02
C VAL A 1075 1.81 16.57 -14.08
N GLY A 1076 2.72 15.60 -14.15
CA GLY A 1076 3.87 15.60 -15.05
C GLY A 1076 5.02 16.52 -14.65
N PHE A 1077 5.04 17.00 -13.40
CA PHE A 1077 6.17 17.77 -12.84
C PHE A 1077 7.50 17.03 -13.01
N TYR A 1078 7.57 15.75 -12.63
CA TYR A 1078 8.80 14.96 -12.69
C TYR A 1078 9.33 14.79 -14.12
N GLN A 1079 8.47 14.50 -15.11
CA GLN A 1079 8.91 14.38 -16.51
C GLN A 1079 9.50 15.69 -17.02
N LYS A 1080 8.93 16.83 -16.62
CA LYS A 1080 9.45 18.15 -16.96
C LYS A 1080 10.78 18.45 -16.27
N VAL A 1081 10.95 18.02 -15.01
CA VAL A 1081 12.25 18.10 -14.29
C VAL A 1081 13.31 17.27 -15.01
N TRP A 1082 12.95 16.08 -15.51
CA TRP A 1082 13.85 15.25 -16.30
C TRP A 1082 14.28 15.97 -17.60
N ASN A 1083 13.35 16.60 -18.31
CA ASN A 1083 13.63 17.33 -19.55
C ASN A 1083 14.56 18.53 -19.33
N ILE A 1084 14.41 19.27 -18.23
CA ILE A 1084 15.31 20.41 -17.94
C ILE A 1084 16.71 19.92 -17.53
N LEU A 1085 16.82 18.81 -16.80
CA LEU A 1085 18.11 18.21 -16.44
C LEU A 1085 18.91 17.70 -17.64
N GLN A 1086 18.26 17.38 -18.77
CA GLN A 1086 18.97 17.10 -20.02
C GLN A 1086 19.69 18.33 -20.59
N LYS A 1087 19.26 19.54 -20.20
CA LYS A 1087 19.77 20.80 -20.76
C LYS A 1087 20.76 21.53 -19.86
N CYS A 1088 20.85 21.20 -18.57
CA CYS A 1088 21.79 21.83 -17.63
C CYS A 1088 22.72 20.80 -16.96
N HIS A 1089 23.76 21.25 -16.24
CA HIS A 1089 24.64 20.32 -15.49
C HIS A 1089 23.96 19.73 -14.25
N GLY A 1090 22.99 20.43 -13.67
CA GLY A 1090 22.18 19.99 -12.54
C GLY A 1090 21.30 21.10 -11.96
N LEU A 1091 20.40 20.74 -11.05
CA LEU A 1091 19.60 21.68 -10.26
C LEU A 1091 20.11 21.64 -8.81
N SER A 1092 20.49 22.79 -8.26
CA SER A 1092 20.85 22.92 -6.84
C SER A 1092 19.65 23.45 -6.06
N ILE A 1093 19.28 22.72 -5.00
CA ILE A 1093 18.17 23.03 -4.10
C ILE A 1093 18.74 22.93 -2.68
N ASP A 1094 18.81 24.07 -1.98
CA ASP A 1094 19.31 24.15 -0.60
C ASP A 1094 20.71 23.50 -0.42
N GLY A 1095 21.61 23.74 -1.38
CA GLY A 1095 22.97 23.18 -1.39
C GLY A 1095 23.09 21.73 -1.87
N TYR A 1096 21.98 20.99 -2.00
CA TYR A 1096 21.97 19.66 -2.59
C TYR A 1096 21.83 19.76 -4.12
N VAL A 1097 22.64 19.01 -4.86
CA VAL A 1097 22.63 19.03 -6.32
C VAL A 1097 21.95 17.77 -6.84
N LEU A 1098 20.92 17.96 -7.66
CA LEU A 1098 20.33 16.96 -8.53
C LEU A 1098 21.09 16.99 -9.87
N PRO A 1099 22.04 16.08 -10.12
CA PRO A 1099 22.92 16.16 -11.27
C PRO A 1099 22.21 15.71 -12.56
N SER A 1100 22.68 16.22 -13.70
CA SER A 1100 22.24 15.74 -15.02
C SER A 1100 22.56 14.27 -15.27
N SER A 1101 23.56 13.71 -14.56
CA SER A 1101 23.91 12.28 -14.63
C SER A 1101 22.74 11.38 -14.27
N THR A 1102 21.83 11.80 -13.37
CA THR A 1102 20.63 11.05 -13.00
C THR A 1102 19.78 10.66 -14.21
N THR A 1103 19.76 11.49 -15.26
CA THR A 1103 19.02 11.20 -16.49
C THR A 1103 19.67 10.13 -17.37
N ARG A 1104 20.95 9.82 -17.13
CA ARG A 1104 21.65 8.69 -17.73
C ARG A 1104 21.27 7.39 -17.04
N GLU A 1105 21.03 7.47 -15.74
CA GLU A 1105 20.64 6.32 -14.93
C GLU A 1105 19.16 5.97 -15.09
N MET A 1106 18.30 6.99 -15.22
CA MET A 1106 16.83 6.87 -15.13
C MET A 1106 16.08 7.46 -16.32
N THR A 1107 14.92 6.89 -16.61
CA THR A 1107 13.97 7.37 -17.64
C THR A 1107 12.92 8.32 -17.03
N PRO A 1108 12.26 9.18 -17.83
CA PRO A 1108 11.37 10.22 -17.29
C PRO A 1108 10.09 9.69 -16.61
N HIS A 1109 9.63 8.47 -16.90
CA HIS A 1109 8.41 7.91 -16.28
C HIS A 1109 8.71 6.90 -15.16
N GLU A 1110 9.96 6.75 -14.75
CA GLU A 1110 10.33 5.92 -13.60
C GLU A 1110 9.99 6.61 -12.27
N ILE A 1111 9.35 5.85 -11.36
CA ILE A 1111 9.13 6.31 -9.98
C ILE A 1111 10.47 6.55 -9.28
N LYS A 1112 11.50 5.75 -9.57
CA LYS A 1112 12.85 5.93 -9.03
C LYS A 1112 13.38 7.35 -9.24
N PHE A 1113 13.14 7.93 -10.42
CA PHE A 1113 13.53 9.32 -10.72
C PHE A 1113 12.72 10.31 -9.88
N ALA A 1114 11.40 10.15 -9.83
CA ALA A 1114 10.53 11.04 -9.07
C ALA A 1114 10.84 11.02 -7.56
N VAL A 1115 11.08 9.84 -6.98
CA VAL A 1115 11.50 9.69 -5.58
C VAL A 1115 12.85 10.37 -5.32
N HIS A 1116 13.78 10.33 -6.28
CA HIS A 1116 15.06 11.03 -6.14
C HIS A 1116 14.88 12.56 -6.14
N VAL A 1117 14.04 13.10 -7.02
CA VAL A 1117 13.67 14.53 -7.03
C VAL A 1117 13.02 14.93 -5.69
N GLU A 1118 12.06 14.14 -5.21
CA GLU A 1118 11.43 14.39 -3.89
C GLU A 1118 12.44 14.32 -2.75
N SER A 1119 13.38 13.38 -2.77
CA SER A 1119 14.42 13.27 -1.75
C SER A 1119 15.24 14.56 -1.65
N VAL A 1120 15.56 15.19 -2.77
CA VAL A 1120 16.28 16.48 -2.81
C VAL A 1120 15.39 17.60 -2.25
N LEU A 1121 14.13 17.68 -2.65
CA LEU A 1121 13.16 18.67 -2.13
C LEU A 1121 12.88 18.52 -0.62
N ASN A 1122 12.95 17.29 -0.10
CA ASN A 1122 12.65 16.98 1.29
C ASN A 1122 13.72 17.48 2.28
N HIS A 1123 14.91 17.83 1.83
CA HIS A 1123 15.94 18.46 2.69
C HIS A 1123 15.51 19.84 3.20
N VAL A 1124 14.68 20.53 2.44
CA VAL A 1124 14.11 21.82 2.83
C VAL A 1124 13.13 21.59 3.97
N SER A 1125 13.38 22.11 5.17
CA SER A 1125 12.56 21.81 6.35
C SER A 1125 11.22 22.54 6.36
N GLN A 1126 11.17 23.78 5.89
CA GLN A 1126 9.95 24.61 5.89
C GLN A 1126 9.03 24.27 4.69
N PRO A 1127 7.78 23.80 4.93
CA PRO A 1127 6.82 23.46 3.88
C PRO A 1127 6.53 24.59 2.89
N GLU A 1128 6.27 25.81 3.37
CA GLU A 1128 5.95 26.96 2.54
C GLU A 1128 7.09 27.36 1.60
N TYR A 1129 8.35 27.24 2.06
CA TYR A 1129 9.54 27.50 1.26
C TYR A 1129 9.79 26.40 0.23
N ARG A 1130 9.61 25.13 0.63
CA ARG A 1130 9.65 23.99 -0.29
C ARG A 1130 8.68 24.17 -1.46
N GLN A 1131 7.47 24.66 -1.19
CA GLN A 1131 6.49 24.91 -2.25
C GLN A 1131 6.89 26.05 -3.20
N LEU A 1132 7.54 27.12 -2.71
CA LEU A 1132 8.09 28.16 -3.59
C LEU A 1132 9.20 27.62 -4.50
N LEU A 1133 10.04 26.71 -4.00
CA LEU A 1133 11.07 26.04 -4.82
C LEU A 1133 10.42 25.17 -5.91
N VAL A 1134 9.33 24.46 -5.61
CA VAL A 1134 8.53 23.72 -6.61
C VAL A 1134 7.98 24.68 -7.68
N GLU A 1135 7.40 25.82 -7.28
CA GLU A 1135 6.92 26.86 -8.21
C GLU A 1135 8.07 27.40 -9.09
N ALA A 1136 9.26 27.61 -8.52
CA ALA A 1136 10.44 28.07 -9.26
C ALA A 1136 10.91 27.03 -10.29
N ILE A 1137 10.99 25.75 -9.91
CA ILE A 1137 11.32 24.64 -10.82
C ILE A 1137 10.28 24.56 -11.94
N MET A 1138 9.00 24.70 -11.61
CA MET A 1138 7.93 24.74 -12.61
C MET A 1138 8.14 25.84 -13.65
N VAL A 1139 8.54 27.06 -13.24
CA VAL A 1139 8.89 28.13 -14.19
C VAL A 1139 10.11 27.74 -15.03
N LEU A 1140 11.16 27.17 -14.42
CA LEU A 1140 12.34 26.68 -15.15
C LEU A 1140 11.97 25.63 -16.20
N THR A 1141 11.01 24.76 -15.93
CA THR A 1141 10.59 23.74 -16.90
C THR A 1141 9.97 24.34 -18.17
N LEU A 1142 9.47 25.58 -18.14
CA LEU A 1142 9.01 26.27 -19.36
C LEU A 1142 10.17 26.53 -20.34
N LEU A 1143 11.42 26.53 -19.89
CA LEU A 1143 12.61 26.63 -20.74
C LEU A 1143 12.89 25.31 -21.47
N SER A 1144 12.47 24.17 -20.92
CA SER A 1144 12.67 22.88 -21.60
C SER A 1144 11.94 22.83 -22.95
N ASP A 1145 10.79 23.52 -23.07
CA ASP A 1145 10.00 23.69 -24.30
C ASP A 1145 10.63 24.62 -25.35
N THR A 1146 11.72 25.32 -25.02
CA THR A 1146 12.40 26.24 -25.95
C THR A 1146 13.51 25.53 -26.72
N GLU A 1147 13.76 25.98 -27.96
CA GLU A 1147 14.83 25.49 -28.85
C GLU A 1147 16.21 25.98 -28.39
N ILE A 1148 16.57 25.65 -27.15
CA ILE A 1148 17.91 25.87 -26.59
C ILE A 1148 18.53 24.48 -26.35
N ASP A 1149 19.71 24.26 -26.94
CA ASP A 1149 20.44 22.98 -26.88
C ASP A 1149 21.07 22.73 -25.50
N SER A 1150 21.57 23.77 -24.83
CA SER A 1150 22.06 23.69 -23.45
C SER A 1150 21.90 25.02 -22.72
N ILE A 1151 21.47 24.94 -21.46
CA ILE A 1151 21.37 26.05 -20.50
C ILE A 1151 22.68 26.19 -19.71
N GLY A 1152 23.66 25.29 -19.88
CA GLY A 1152 24.95 25.41 -19.20
C GLY A 1152 24.94 24.92 -17.75
N GLY A 1153 25.55 25.68 -16.82
CA GLY A 1153 25.97 25.29 -15.46
C GLY A 1153 24.93 24.67 -14.50
N ILE A 1154 25.27 24.62 -13.21
CA ILE A 1154 24.31 24.22 -12.17
C ILE A 1154 23.35 25.39 -11.92
N ILE A 1155 22.05 25.14 -12.00
CA ILE A 1155 21.03 26.17 -11.74
C ILE A 1155 20.68 26.14 -10.26
N HIS A 1156 20.99 27.23 -9.55
CA HIS A 1156 20.64 27.40 -8.14
C HIS A 1156 19.19 27.89 -7.99
N VAL A 1157 18.30 27.00 -7.58
CA VAL A 1157 16.86 27.27 -7.48
C VAL A 1157 16.56 28.23 -6.32
N ASP A 1158 17.26 28.09 -5.20
CA ASP A 1158 17.19 28.98 -4.04
C ASP A 1158 17.49 30.44 -4.42
N GLN A 1159 18.54 30.67 -5.21
CA GLN A 1159 18.91 32.02 -5.69
C GLN A 1159 17.80 32.65 -6.54
N ILE A 1160 17.11 31.86 -7.36
CA ILE A 1160 15.97 32.33 -8.16
C ILE A 1160 14.82 32.78 -7.25
N VAL A 1161 14.50 32.00 -6.21
CA VAL A 1161 13.44 32.36 -5.24
C VAL A 1161 13.83 33.62 -4.47
N HIS A 1162 15.09 33.74 -4.02
CA HIS A 1162 15.57 34.94 -3.34
C HIS A 1162 15.54 36.18 -4.23
N LEU A 1163 15.96 36.07 -5.50
CA LEU A 1163 15.89 37.17 -6.46
C LEU A 1163 14.43 37.58 -6.72
N ALA A 1164 13.53 36.61 -6.89
CA ALA A 1164 12.10 36.90 -7.03
C ALA A 1164 11.53 37.64 -5.80
N ASN A 1165 11.89 37.21 -4.60
CA ASN A 1165 11.52 37.89 -3.35
C ASN A 1165 12.12 39.31 -3.27
N GLN A 1166 13.36 39.53 -3.73
CA GLN A 1166 13.96 40.87 -3.80
C GLN A 1166 13.21 41.79 -4.78
N LEU A 1167 12.87 41.29 -5.97
CA LEU A 1167 12.07 42.04 -6.95
C LEU A 1167 10.69 42.38 -6.39
N PHE A 1168 10.05 41.44 -5.68
CA PHE A 1168 8.79 41.69 -4.99
C PHE A 1168 8.93 42.78 -3.93
N LEU A 1169 9.95 42.71 -3.08
CA LEU A 1169 10.20 43.72 -2.05
C LEU A 1169 10.45 45.11 -2.65
N GLN A 1170 11.19 45.21 -3.75
CA GLN A 1170 11.41 46.47 -4.46
C GLN A 1170 10.08 47.06 -4.98
N ASP A 1171 9.23 46.23 -5.58
CA ASP A 1171 7.91 46.66 -6.04
C ASP A 1171 7.03 47.10 -4.85
N GLN A 1172 7.03 46.38 -3.72
CA GLN A 1172 6.26 46.78 -2.52
C GLN A 1172 6.75 48.10 -1.91
N VAL A 1173 8.07 48.30 -1.81
CA VAL A 1173 8.65 49.55 -1.32
C VAL A 1173 8.29 50.72 -2.26
N SER A 1174 8.27 50.49 -3.58
CA SER A 1174 7.87 51.51 -4.55
C SER A 1174 6.40 51.95 -4.43
N ILE A 1175 5.55 51.08 -3.88
CA ILE A 1175 4.11 51.32 -3.64
C ILE A 1175 3.87 51.94 -2.24
N GLY A 1176 4.91 52.11 -1.43
CA GLY A 1176 4.86 52.83 -0.14
C GLY A 1176 4.68 51.95 1.10
N ALA A 1177 4.91 50.63 1.01
CA ALA A 1177 4.86 49.72 2.15
C ALA A 1177 6.25 49.62 2.83
N THR A 1178 6.57 50.54 3.76
CA THR A 1178 7.89 50.56 4.43
C THR A 1178 7.93 49.97 5.85
N ASP A 1179 6.79 49.84 6.56
CA ASP A 1179 6.78 49.49 8.00
C ASP A 1179 6.23 48.08 8.33
N THR A 1180 5.86 47.26 7.34
CA THR A 1180 5.18 45.95 7.58
C THR A 1180 5.84 44.73 6.93
N LEU A 1181 6.96 44.86 6.21
CA LEU A 1181 7.58 43.76 5.46
C LEU A 1181 8.46 42.85 6.34
N GLU A 1182 7.83 42.08 7.24
CA GLU A 1182 8.52 41.07 8.04
C GLU A 1182 9.09 39.95 7.16
N ARG A 1183 10.30 39.50 7.51
CA ARG A 1183 11.01 38.40 6.83
C ARG A 1183 11.13 37.23 7.79
N ASP A 1184 10.94 36.05 7.25
CA ASP A 1184 11.20 34.80 7.95
C ASP A 1184 12.70 34.69 8.29
N GLU A 1185 13.04 34.48 9.56
CA GLU A 1185 14.42 34.46 10.04
C GLU A 1185 15.24 33.27 9.50
N ALA A 1186 14.57 32.16 9.17
CA ALA A 1186 15.23 30.94 8.69
C ALA A 1186 15.51 30.98 7.19
N THR A 1187 14.58 31.55 6.41
CA THR A 1187 14.60 31.53 4.94
C THR A 1187 14.87 32.91 4.31
N GLY A 1188 14.75 34.00 5.06
CA GLY A 1188 14.93 35.37 4.55
C GLY A 1188 13.87 35.84 3.55
N ILE A 1189 12.81 35.06 3.34
CA ILE A 1189 11.69 35.37 2.44
C ILE A 1189 10.65 36.22 3.18
N CYS A 1190 10.03 37.18 2.49
CA CYS A 1190 9.00 38.02 3.08
C CYS A 1190 7.70 37.23 3.32
N HIS A 1191 7.06 37.41 4.49
CA HIS A 1191 5.78 36.75 4.80
C HIS A 1191 4.68 37.07 3.79
N PHE A 1192 4.61 38.30 3.28
CA PHE A 1192 3.66 38.67 2.22
C PHE A 1192 3.94 37.99 0.88
N PHE A 1193 5.19 37.63 0.60
CA PHE A 1193 5.51 36.86 -0.60
C PHE A 1193 5.00 35.43 -0.47
N TYR A 1194 5.13 34.81 0.70
CA TYR A 1194 4.51 33.52 0.98
C TYR A 1194 2.99 33.54 0.90
N ASP A 1195 2.33 34.67 1.13
CA ASP A 1195 0.88 34.82 1.01
C ASP A 1195 0.41 35.42 -0.33
N SER A 1196 1.33 35.66 -1.26
CA SER A 1196 0.98 36.17 -2.59
C SER A 1196 0.43 35.06 -3.48
N ALA A 1197 -0.64 35.34 -4.23
CA ALA A 1197 -1.23 34.40 -5.17
C ALA A 1197 -0.21 33.91 -6.21
N PRO A 1198 -0.26 32.64 -6.66
CA PRO A 1198 0.65 32.15 -7.71
C PRO A 1198 0.52 32.91 -9.03
N SER A 1199 -0.70 33.33 -9.39
CA SER A 1199 -1.00 33.98 -10.66
C SER A 1199 -1.36 35.47 -10.48
N GLY A 1200 -1.17 36.27 -11.54
CA GLY A 1200 -1.46 37.70 -11.55
C GLY A 1200 -0.20 38.56 -11.77
N ALA A 1201 -0.40 39.86 -12.05
CA ALA A 1201 0.70 40.78 -12.36
C ALA A 1201 1.71 40.95 -11.20
N TYR A 1202 1.23 40.80 -9.96
CA TYR A 1202 2.03 40.81 -8.74
C TYR A 1202 2.04 39.44 -8.04
N GLY A 1203 1.73 38.35 -8.76
CA GLY A 1203 1.77 36.98 -8.22
C GLY A 1203 3.19 36.40 -8.21
N THR A 1204 3.42 35.36 -7.40
CA THR A 1204 4.76 34.76 -7.21
C THR A 1204 5.36 34.26 -8.52
N MET A 1205 4.57 33.60 -9.38
CA MET A 1205 5.06 33.08 -10.67
C MET A 1205 5.56 34.18 -11.60
N SER A 1206 5.00 35.40 -11.53
CA SER A 1206 5.46 36.54 -12.34
C SER A 1206 6.85 37.00 -11.90
N TYR A 1207 7.11 37.08 -10.59
CA TYR A 1207 8.43 37.43 -10.07
C TYR A 1207 9.45 36.32 -10.27
N LEU A 1208 9.06 35.06 -10.10
CA LEU A 1208 9.89 33.90 -10.42
C LEU A 1208 10.27 33.90 -11.90
N THR A 1209 9.34 34.23 -12.81
CA THR A 1209 9.62 34.35 -14.24
C THR A 1209 10.59 35.50 -14.55
N LYS A 1210 10.43 36.67 -13.91
CA LYS A 1210 11.39 37.77 -14.03
C LYS A 1210 12.79 37.37 -13.52
N ALA A 1211 12.86 36.65 -12.40
CA ALA A 1211 14.11 36.17 -11.82
C ALA A 1211 14.80 35.15 -12.73
N VAL A 1212 14.08 34.15 -13.24
CA VAL A 1212 14.59 33.18 -14.23
C VAL A 1212 15.09 33.91 -15.48
N ALA A 1213 14.32 34.87 -16.00
CA ALA A 1213 14.72 35.64 -17.18
C ALA A 1213 15.99 36.48 -16.97
N SER A 1214 16.20 37.00 -15.76
CA SER A 1214 17.40 37.76 -15.40
C SER A 1214 18.63 36.85 -15.33
N ASN A 1215 18.47 35.65 -14.74
CA ASN A 1215 19.57 34.69 -14.62
C ASN A 1215 19.90 33.97 -15.96
N LEU A 1216 18.97 33.92 -16.92
CA LEU A 1216 19.24 33.35 -18.26
C LEU A 1216 20.40 34.03 -18.99
N GLN A 1217 20.65 35.31 -18.74
CA GLN A 1217 21.80 36.03 -19.32
C GLN A 1217 23.15 35.54 -18.77
N GLU A 1218 23.17 34.97 -17.55
CA GLU A 1218 24.37 34.36 -16.96
C GLU A 1218 24.53 32.88 -17.32
N PHE A 1219 23.43 32.19 -17.64
CA PHE A 1219 23.42 30.76 -17.93
C PHE A 1219 23.79 30.42 -19.39
N LEU A 1220 23.44 31.28 -20.35
CA LEU A 1220 23.80 31.05 -21.74
C LEU A 1220 25.33 31.11 -21.92
N PRO A 1221 25.94 30.17 -22.67
CA PRO A 1221 27.37 30.23 -22.93
C PRO A 1221 27.68 31.56 -23.62
N ASN A 1222 28.48 32.41 -22.97
CA ASN A 1222 29.07 33.57 -23.62
C ASN A 1222 29.75 33.07 -24.89
N SER A 1223 29.36 33.62 -26.04
CA SER A 1223 29.93 33.38 -27.37
C SER A 1223 31.38 33.89 -27.48
N GLY A 1224 32.25 33.47 -26.57
CA GLY A 1224 33.68 33.79 -26.51
C GLY A 1224 34.47 32.53 -26.18
N CYS A 1225 35.08 31.94 -27.23
CA CYS A 1225 36.13 30.90 -27.22
C CYS A 1225 37.08 30.94 -26.00
N GLN A 1226 37.67 29.83 -25.53
CA GLN A 1226 38.47 28.87 -26.31
C GLN A 1226 38.38 27.41 -25.82
N ILE A 1227 38.45 26.51 -26.80
CA ILE A 1227 38.80 25.10 -26.69
C ILE A 1227 40.12 24.93 -25.92
N GLN A 1228 40.10 24.14 -24.85
CA GLN A 1228 41.19 23.22 -24.48
C GLN A 1228 40.67 22.04 -23.68
#